data_AF-A0A9D9R5J7-F1
#
_entry.id   AF-A0A9D9R5J7-F1
#
_cell.length_a   1.000
_cell.length_b   1.000
_cell.length_c   1.000
_cell.angle_alpha   90.00
_cell.angle_beta   90.00
_cell.angle_gamma   90.00
#
_symmetry.space_group_name_H-M   'P 1'
#
loop_
_entity.id
_entity.type
_entity.pdbx_description
1 polymer ?
#
loop_
_entity_poly.entity_id
_entity_poly.type
_entity_poly.pdbx_seq_one_letter_code
_entity_poly.pdbx_strand_id
1 'polypeptide(L)'
;MKLRFALIISTFLLFSFSATEPLRVFLIGDSTMADKIPADFPETGWGMPFAKLFNEAVEVQNHAYNGRSTKSFRREGRWAKVQAQLKKGDYVFIQFGHNDAKVSDTSRFAPAQTEFRANLIRYVKETRAAGATPILLTPTQRRKFDSTEVFVDQHADYPSVVREVAAQEKVMLIDVEKASKAIIQQEGPEGAKKLFLHYPSGIFKKFMKGVADDTHFSPYGATRMANLVADALNNSTEHLKSFLKKSAYTQKYTFELPNVAGTAFKKDTFNIVQYGAKSSVATLNTGAIQQAIQMANQQGGGVVLIPAGFWISGPITILSNVNLHVAQGAVLQFSSYPKDYPLVRTNWEGVDAIRAQSPISALRAHNIAITGFGIIDGAGEAWRPVKKGKLTPGEWDKLVRSGGVLDGKKETWYPTAGALKASTMDQPGVVAAGFTEANTEEIKEFVRPNMISLRECEQVLLEGVTFQNSPAWNVHPLLCKHLTVENITVKNPWYAQNGDGIDIESCEYVSVRNSRFDVGDDGICIKSGKDAEGRKRGRPSAHILIENCVVFHGHGGVVVGSEMSGGVLDLFVSNCQFLGTDVGLRFKTARGRGGVVENVYIRDISMKNIAGEAILFDMYYQGKDPVATFGNGGETPKIELLPVNEGTPQFKNIYVENVVAKGAETGLLIRGLPEMPIHHIQLTNLDIESVQGYRVIEAKDITINQAKFTETGTKKSELYHVKNWKLN
;
A
#
# COMPACT_ATOMS: atom_id res chain seq x y z
N MET A 1 21.34 -67.84 43.20
CA MET A 1 21.50 -66.91 42.07
C MET A 1 20.84 -65.60 42.46
N LYS A 2 21.63 -64.57 42.80
CA LYS A 2 21.16 -63.25 43.27
C LYS A 2 20.89 -62.38 42.02
N LEU A 3 19.69 -61.83 41.87
CA LEU A 3 19.47 -60.68 40.99
C LEU A 3 18.88 -59.53 41.82
N ARG A 4 19.71 -58.49 42.00
CA ARG A 4 19.35 -57.22 42.62
C ARG A 4 18.77 -56.31 41.54
N PHE A 5 17.54 -55.86 41.69
CA PHE A 5 17.04 -54.69 40.96
C PHE A 5 17.50 -53.43 41.70
N ALA A 6 18.41 -52.68 41.08
CA ALA A 6 18.80 -51.35 41.54
C ALA A 6 17.84 -50.33 40.93
N LEU A 7 17.10 -49.64 41.80
CA LEU A 7 16.25 -48.50 41.43
C LEU A 7 17.15 -47.28 41.21
N ILE A 8 17.34 -46.86 39.96
CA ILE A 8 18.02 -45.61 39.61
C ILE A 8 16.99 -44.48 39.78
N ILE A 9 17.13 -43.71 40.87
CA ILE A 9 16.41 -42.46 41.06
C ILE A 9 17.14 -41.41 40.22
N SER A 10 16.56 -41.06 39.06
CA SER A 10 17.02 -39.95 38.25
C SER A 10 16.51 -38.64 38.85
N THR A 11 17.40 -37.88 39.49
CA THR A 11 17.13 -36.55 40.04
C THR A 11 16.96 -35.57 38.89
N PHE A 12 15.72 -35.28 38.50
CA PHE A 12 15.41 -34.16 37.60
C PHE A 12 15.68 -32.85 38.36
N LEU A 13 16.84 -32.23 38.10
CA LEU A 13 17.09 -30.83 38.43
C LEU A 13 16.17 -29.96 37.55
N LEU A 14 15.00 -29.63 38.11
CA LEU A 14 14.13 -28.57 37.58
C LEU A 14 14.88 -27.24 37.69
N PHE A 15 15.53 -26.83 36.61
CA PHE A 15 15.91 -25.43 36.44
C PHE A 15 14.63 -24.61 36.37
N SER A 16 14.23 -24.03 37.50
CA SER A 16 13.24 -22.96 37.51
C SER A 16 13.87 -21.77 36.81
N PHE A 17 13.60 -21.64 35.50
CA PHE A 17 13.73 -20.35 34.84
C PHE A 17 12.71 -19.42 35.50
N SER A 18 13.17 -18.61 36.46
CA SER A 18 12.39 -17.47 36.90
C SER A 18 12.16 -16.61 35.66
N ALA A 19 10.93 -16.57 35.15
CA ALA A 19 10.58 -15.61 34.12
C ALA A 19 10.96 -14.23 34.66
N THR A 20 11.90 -13.56 33.98
CA THR A 20 12.27 -12.19 34.33
C THR A 20 11.03 -11.33 34.20
N GLU A 21 10.66 -10.60 35.27
CA GLU A 21 9.52 -9.69 35.21
C GLU A 21 9.67 -8.72 34.03
N PRO A 22 8.58 -8.43 33.29
CA PRO A 22 8.66 -7.55 32.14
C PRO A 22 9.10 -6.14 32.56
N LEU A 23 9.83 -5.48 31.66
CA LEU A 23 10.14 -4.07 31.80
C LEU A 23 8.84 -3.28 31.71
N ARG A 24 8.55 -2.39 32.66
CA ARG A 24 7.28 -1.66 32.66
C ARG A 24 7.44 -0.24 32.18
N VAL A 25 6.50 0.18 31.34
CA VAL A 25 6.39 1.54 30.81
C VAL A 25 5.06 2.11 31.27
N PHE A 26 5.11 3.18 32.06
CA PHE A 26 3.94 3.91 32.51
C PHE A 26 3.75 5.13 31.63
N LEU A 27 2.57 5.27 31.04
CA LEU A 27 2.20 6.49 30.30
C LEU A 27 1.32 7.36 31.20
N ILE A 28 1.70 8.61 31.44
CA ILE A 28 0.86 9.59 32.13
C ILE A 28 0.66 10.81 31.25
N GLY A 29 -0.60 11.24 31.14
CA GLY A 29 -0.93 12.35 30.27
C GLY A 29 -2.42 12.64 30.18
N ASP A 30 -2.76 13.36 29.11
CA ASP A 30 -4.11 13.86 28.85
C ASP A 30 -4.89 13.01 27.82
N SER A 31 -5.94 13.59 27.24
CA SER A 31 -6.85 12.88 26.33
C SER A 31 -6.22 12.43 25.02
N THR A 32 -5.10 13.01 24.57
CA THR A 32 -4.46 12.61 23.31
C THR A 32 -3.68 11.30 23.45
N MET A 33 -3.26 10.96 24.67
CA MET A 33 -2.54 9.73 25.02
C MET A 33 -3.46 8.61 25.55
N ALA A 34 -4.56 8.99 26.22
CA ALA A 34 -5.41 8.08 27.01
C ALA A 34 -6.06 6.92 26.23
N ASP A 35 -6.23 5.79 26.90
CA ASP A 35 -7.04 4.68 26.40
C ASP A 35 -8.51 5.09 26.21
N LYS A 36 -9.12 4.57 25.15
CA LYS A 36 -10.51 4.83 24.77
C LYS A 36 -11.32 3.55 24.80
N ILE A 37 -12.52 3.62 25.34
CA ILE A 37 -13.44 2.48 25.37
C ILE A 37 -14.12 2.32 24.00
N PRO A 38 -14.64 1.13 23.65
CA PRO A 38 -15.31 0.92 22.36
C PRO A 38 -16.46 1.90 22.07
N ALA A 39 -17.15 2.39 23.10
CA ALA A 39 -18.21 3.40 22.94
C ALA A 39 -17.69 4.77 22.47
N ASP A 40 -16.40 5.05 22.64
CA ASP A 40 -15.75 6.29 22.21
C ASP A 40 -15.26 6.25 20.75
N PHE A 41 -15.27 5.08 20.12
CA PHE A 41 -14.81 4.90 18.75
C PHE A 41 -15.51 5.89 17.78
N PRO A 42 -14.75 6.55 16.87
CA PRO A 42 -13.36 6.29 16.47
C PRO A 42 -12.28 7.05 17.25
N GLU A 43 -12.62 7.76 18.33
CA GLU A 43 -11.61 8.42 19.17
C GLU A 43 -10.57 7.40 19.67
N THR A 44 -9.29 7.69 19.43
CA THR A 44 -8.18 6.82 19.81
C THR A 44 -7.06 7.67 20.41
N GLY A 45 -6.54 7.30 21.59
CA GLY A 45 -5.33 7.93 22.13
C GLY A 45 -4.08 7.25 21.60
N TRP A 46 -3.00 7.99 21.39
CA TRP A 46 -1.76 7.45 20.80
C TRP A 46 -1.07 6.41 21.69
N GLY A 47 -1.33 6.40 23.01
CA GLY A 47 -0.82 5.38 23.91
C GLY A 47 -1.30 3.96 23.57
N MET A 48 -2.49 3.84 22.96
CA MET A 48 -3.08 2.56 22.56
C MET A 48 -2.27 1.84 21.46
N PRO A 49 -1.97 2.46 20.30
CA PRO A 49 -1.08 1.85 19.32
C PRO A 49 0.38 1.78 19.80
N PHE A 50 0.86 2.75 20.59
CA PHE A 50 2.23 2.74 21.11
C PHE A 50 2.53 1.50 21.96
N ALA A 51 1.57 1.08 22.80
CA ALA A 51 1.70 -0.14 23.59
C ALA A 51 1.97 -1.40 22.74
N LYS A 52 1.50 -1.42 21.49
CA LYS A 52 1.66 -2.55 20.55
C LYS A 52 3.00 -2.55 19.81
N LEU A 53 3.83 -1.51 19.99
CA LEU A 53 5.11 -1.35 19.29
C LEU A 53 6.29 -1.99 20.04
N PHE A 54 6.06 -2.60 21.20
CA PHE A 54 7.07 -3.36 21.92
C PHE A 54 6.87 -4.87 21.79
N ASN A 55 7.94 -5.62 22.01
CA ASN A 55 7.87 -7.07 22.18
C ASN A 55 7.29 -7.45 23.56
N GLU A 56 7.07 -8.74 23.78
CA GLU A 56 6.42 -9.28 24.99
C GLU A 56 7.21 -9.06 26.29
N ALA A 57 8.48 -8.64 26.21
CA ALA A 57 9.29 -8.32 27.38
C ALA A 57 8.98 -6.95 27.98
N VAL A 58 8.09 -6.15 27.36
CA VAL A 58 7.64 -4.86 27.86
C VAL A 58 6.15 -4.89 28.15
N GLU A 59 5.78 -4.43 29.34
CA GLU A 59 4.39 -4.16 29.72
C GLU A 59 4.15 -2.65 29.68
N VAL A 60 3.22 -2.20 28.84
CA VAL A 60 2.82 -0.78 28.80
C VAL A 60 1.53 -0.58 29.59
N GLN A 61 1.60 0.24 30.64
CA GLN A 61 0.46 0.65 31.44
C GLN A 61 0.08 2.10 31.13
N ASN A 62 -1.03 2.29 30.42
CA ASN A 62 -1.51 3.62 30.08
C ASN A 62 -2.41 4.18 31.19
N HIS A 63 -1.88 5.12 31.97
CA HIS A 63 -2.60 5.81 33.04
C HIS A 63 -3.08 7.21 32.63
N ALA A 64 -2.82 7.63 31.38
CA ALA A 64 -3.33 8.88 30.86
C ALA A 64 -4.86 8.91 30.86
N TYR A 65 -5.43 10.09 31.08
CA TYR A 65 -6.88 10.19 31.23
C TYR A 65 -7.46 11.48 30.68
N ASN A 66 -8.66 11.36 30.09
CA ASN A 66 -9.32 12.44 29.39
C ASN A 66 -9.46 13.72 30.23
N GLY A 67 -9.05 14.85 29.66
CA GLY A 67 -9.24 16.16 30.28
C GLY A 67 -8.32 16.48 31.46
N ARG A 68 -7.31 15.67 31.75
CA ARG A 68 -6.39 15.94 32.87
C ARG A 68 -5.26 16.87 32.47
N SER A 69 -4.85 17.70 33.41
CA SER A 69 -3.65 18.56 33.37
C SER A 69 -2.61 18.02 34.35
N THR A 70 -1.39 18.56 34.35
CA THR A 70 -0.38 18.23 35.37
C THR A 70 -0.92 18.44 36.79
N LYS A 71 -1.74 19.47 37.00
CA LYS A 71 -2.36 19.80 38.29
C LYS A 71 -3.47 18.83 38.66
N SER A 72 -4.45 18.63 37.78
CA SER A 72 -5.62 17.82 38.11
C SER A 72 -5.29 16.34 38.23
N PHE A 73 -4.32 15.84 37.45
CA PHE A 73 -3.87 14.45 37.52
C PHE A 73 -3.28 14.11 38.91
N ARG A 74 -2.56 15.06 39.52
CA ARG A 74 -2.07 14.92 40.90
C ARG A 74 -3.19 15.05 41.92
N ARG A 75 -4.02 16.10 41.81
CA ARG A 75 -5.12 16.36 42.75
C ARG A 75 -6.09 15.17 42.86
N GLU A 76 -6.39 14.52 41.74
CA GLU A 76 -7.29 13.37 41.68
C GLU A 76 -6.64 12.04 42.14
N GLY A 77 -5.40 12.07 42.63
CA GLY A 77 -4.69 10.89 43.12
C GLY A 77 -4.25 9.91 42.03
N ARG A 78 -4.34 10.27 40.74
CA ARG A 78 -3.93 9.40 39.62
C ARG A 78 -2.43 9.18 39.62
N TRP A 79 -1.67 10.23 39.89
CA TRP A 79 -0.23 10.09 40.07
C TRP A 79 0.13 9.21 41.27
N ALA A 80 -0.57 9.38 42.40
CA ALA A 80 -0.32 8.56 43.58
C ALA A 80 -0.49 7.06 43.29
N LYS A 81 -1.48 6.69 42.45
CA LYS A 81 -1.67 5.30 41.99
C LYS A 81 -0.51 4.79 41.14
N VAL A 82 0.04 5.62 40.26
CA VAL A 82 1.22 5.25 39.45
C VAL A 82 2.45 5.13 40.35
N GLN A 83 2.71 6.14 41.18
CA GLN A 83 3.85 6.22 42.07
C GLN A 83 3.92 5.02 43.04
N ALA A 84 2.77 4.57 43.56
CA ALA A 84 2.70 3.40 44.44
C ALA A 84 3.11 2.08 43.76
N GLN A 85 3.12 2.03 42.42
CA GLN A 85 3.50 0.86 41.64
C GLN A 85 4.94 0.92 41.12
N LEU A 86 5.55 2.11 41.05
CA LEU A 86 6.87 2.29 40.45
C LEU A 86 7.95 1.51 41.22
N LYS A 87 8.85 0.91 40.48
CA LYS A 87 10.06 0.24 40.98
C LYS A 87 11.26 0.60 40.12
N LYS A 88 12.44 0.22 40.61
CA LYS A 88 13.70 0.45 39.91
C LYS A 88 13.66 -0.17 38.51
N GLY A 89 14.03 0.62 37.50
CA GLY A 89 14.11 0.19 36.11
C GLY A 89 12.86 0.45 35.26
N ASP A 90 11.72 0.83 35.85
CA ASP A 90 10.55 1.23 35.08
C ASP A 90 10.81 2.52 34.27
N TYR A 91 10.02 2.75 33.23
CA TYR A 91 10.00 4.02 32.49
C TYR A 91 8.68 4.76 32.72
N VAL A 92 8.73 6.10 32.81
CA VAL A 92 7.53 6.94 32.92
C VAL A 92 7.55 8.00 31.82
N PHE A 93 6.64 7.87 30.86
CA PHE A 93 6.42 8.83 29.78
C PHE A 93 5.41 9.87 30.25
N ILE A 94 5.80 11.15 30.22
CA ILE A 94 5.03 12.25 30.80
C ILE A 94 4.69 13.25 29.70
N GLN A 95 3.40 13.36 29.33
CA GLN A 95 2.91 14.30 28.31
C GLN A 95 1.69 15.09 28.82
N PHE A 96 1.84 16.40 28.97
CA PHE A 96 0.76 17.31 29.35
C PHE A 96 0.90 18.65 28.61
N GLY A 97 -0.04 19.59 28.84
CA GLY A 97 -0.03 20.92 28.24
C GLY A 97 -1.39 21.36 27.68
N HIS A 98 -2.16 20.44 27.09
CA HIS A 98 -3.43 20.79 26.45
C HIS A 98 -4.48 21.34 27.42
N ASN A 99 -4.61 20.70 28.59
CA ASN A 99 -5.58 21.09 29.61
C ASN A 99 -4.99 22.08 30.62
N ASP A 100 -3.66 22.09 30.78
CA ASP A 100 -2.94 23.06 31.62
C ASP A 100 -3.13 24.49 31.10
N ALA A 101 -3.26 24.67 29.78
CA ALA A 101 -3.52 25.94 29.11
C ALA A 101 -4.96 26.48 29.25
N LYS A 102 -5.89 25.74 29.87
CA LYS A 102 -7.31 26.14 29.94
C LYS A 102 -7.58 27.14 31.07
N VAL A 103 -7.22 28.41 30.87
CA VAL A 103 -7.38 29.51 31.85
C VAL A 103 -8.79 29.57 32.46
N SER A 104 -9.83 29.28 31.66
CA SER A 104 -11.24 29.31 32.10
C SER A 104 -11.64 28.18 33.06
N ASP A 105 -10.87 27.09 33.14
CA ASP A 105 -11.10 25.98 34.07
C ASP A 105 -9.99 25.96 35.11
N THR A 106 -10.19 26.68 36.22
CA THR A 106 -9.21 26.80 37.32
C THR A 106 -8.86 25.46 37.96
N SER A 107 -9.71 24.45 37.79
CA SER A 107 -9.45 23.10 38.27
C SER A 107 -8.36 22.39 37.46
N ARG A 108 -8.11 22.83 36.23
CA ARG A 108 -7.09 22.26 35.31
C ARG A 108 -5.96 23.23 35.03
N PHE A 109 -6.26 24.53 34.98
CA PHE A 109 -5.29 25.56 34.65
C PHE A 109 -4.06 25.50 35.55
N ALA A 110 -2.89 25.49 34.91
CA ALA A 110 -1.59 25.59 35.55
C ALA A 110 -0.72 26.50 34.68
N PRO A 111 -0.34 27.71 35.15
CA PRO A 111 0.48 28.63 34.37
C PRO A 111 1.82 27.98 33.97
N ALA A 112 2.20 28.14 32.69
CA ALA A 112 3.32 27.42 32.07
C ALA A 112 4.62 27.55 32.86
N GLN A 113 5.06 28.79 33.14
CA GLN A 113 6.35 29.07 33.77
C GLN A 113 6.43 28.77 35.27
N THR A 114 5.28 28.62 35.94
CA THR A 114 5.22 28.40 37.40
C THR A 114 4.66 27.02 37.74
N GLU A 115 3.34 26.88 37.90
CA GLU A 115 2.70 25.65 38.41
C GLU A 115 2.94 24.45 37.48
N PHE A 116 2.85 24.64 36.16
CA PHE A 116 3.10 23.58 35.18
C PHE A 116 4.55 23.09 35.23
N ARG A 117 5.52 24.02 35.11
CA ARG A 117 6.96 23.74 35.29
C ARG A 117 7.23 22.98 36.59
N ALA A 118 6.71 23.50 37.72
CA ALA A 118 6.92 22.91 39.03
C ALA A 118 6.34 21.49 39.10
N ASN A 119 5.17 21.23 38.51
CA ASN A 119 4.59 19.90 38.46
C ASN A 119 5.42 18.94 37.60
N LEU A 120 5.92 19.35 36.44
CA LEU A 120 6.81 18.52 35.60
C LEU A 120 8.08 18.11 36.35
N ILE A 121 8.76 19.07 37.00
CA ILE A 121 9.94 18.80 37.83
C ILE A 121 9.60 17.81 38.95
N ARG A 122 8.43 17.95 39.58
CA ARG A 122 8.00 17.03 40.63
C ARG A 122 7.79 15.62 40.10
N TYR A 123 7.10 15.45 38.96
CA TYR A 123 6.96 14.13 38.34
C TYR A 123 8.33 13.49 38.05
N VAL A 124 9.26 14.24 37.47
CA VAL A 124 10.62 13.76 37.19
C VAL A 124 11.34 13.31 38.46
N LYS A 125 11.31 14.13 39.52
CA LYS A 125 11.97 13.83 40.79
C LYS A 125 11.36 12.63 41.49
N GLU A 126 10.04 12.53 41.51
CA GLU A 126 9.31 11.43 42.16
C GLU A 126 9.50 10.12 41.39
N THR A 127 9.54 10.15 40.05
CA THR A 127 9.92 8.99 39.22
C THR A 127 11.34 8.51 39.55
N ARG A 128 12.32 9.42 39.62
CA ARG A 128 13.71 9.08 39.97
C ARG A 128 13.83 8.55 41.39
N ALA A 129 13.08 9.10 42.34
CA ALA A 129 13.07 8.63 43.72
C ALA A 129 12.61 7.16 43.84
N ALA A 130 11.75 6.70 42.92
CA ALA A 130 11.37 5.30 42.81
C ALA A 130 12.38 4.42 42.03
N GLY A 131 13.49 5.00 41.55
CA GLY A 131 14.49 4.32 40.73
C GLY A 131 14.07 4.12 39.27
N ALA A 132 13.01 4.77 38.82
CA ALA A 132 12.49 4.71 37.46
C ALA A 132 13.08 5.84 36.57
N THR A 133 13.00 5.67 35.25
CA THR A 133 13.50 6.60 34.23
C THR A 133 12.37 7.48 33.69
N PRO A 134 12.37 8.80 33.95
CA PRO A 134 11.39 9.71 33.37
C PRO A 134 11.77 10.11 31.94
N ILE A 135 10.77 10.12 31.05
CA ILE A 135 10.85 10.64 29.68
C ILE A 135 9.82 11.75 29.55
N LEU A 136 10.26 12.95 29.16
CA LEU A 136 9.38 14.10 28.95
C LEU A 136 8.98 14.21 27.48
N LEU A 137 7.69 14.44 27.25
CA LEU A 137 7.13 14.66 25.93
C LEU A 137 6.45 16.02 25.89
N THR A 138 6.76 16.82 24.88
CA THR A 138 5.96 18.02 24.57
C THR A 138 4.54 17.60 24.18
N PRO A 139 3.51 18.46 24.37
CA PRO A 139 2.16 18.14 23.91
C PRO A 139 2.14 17.91 22.38
N THR A 140 1.32 16.96 21.91
CA THR A 140 1.02 16.80 20.48
C THR A 140 0.39 18.06 19.90
N GLN A 141 0.61 18.38 18.63
CA GLN A 141 -0.03 19.55 18.02
C GLN A 141 -1.55 19.37 17.83
N ARG A 142 -2.27 20.48 17.96
CA ARG A 142 -3.64 20.62 17.49
C ARG A 142 -3.64 21.06 16.04
N ARG A 143 -4.64 20.62 15.27
CA ARG A 143 -4.83 21.10 13.91
C ARG A 143 -5.41 22.52 13.93
N LYS A 144 -4.65 23.51 13.50
CA LYS A 144 -5.20 24.85 13.26
C LYS A 144 -4.46 25.54 12.14
N PHE A 145 -5.22 26.14 11.25
CA PHE A 145 -4.74 26.94 10.15
C PHE A 145 -5.46 28.28 10.17
N ASP A 146 -4.80 29.34 9.74
CA ASP A 146 -5.45 30.63 9.49
C ASP A 146 -6.14 30.64 8.11
N SER A 147 -6.72 31.79 7.75
CA SER A 147 -7.40 31.97 6.46
C SER A 147 -6.48 31.89 5.24
N THR A 148 -5.16 31.89 5.44
CA THR A 148 -4.13 31.77 4.40
C THR A 148 -3.52 30.36 4.35
N GLU A 149 -4.16 29.39 5.03
CA GLU A 149 -3.71 28.00 5.13
C GLU A 149 -2.34 27.82 5.82
N VAL A 150 -1.91 28.84 6.59
CA VAL A 150 -0.69 28.76 7.40
C VAL A 150 -1.03 28.17 8.76
N PHE A 151 -0.21 27.22 9.22
CA PHE A 151 -0.38 26.57 10.51
C PHE A 151 -0.25 27.56 11.67
N VAL A 152 -1.19 27.50 12.62
CA VAL A 152 -1.24 28.38 13.80
C VAL A 152 -1.02 27.56 15.06
N ASP A 153 0.08 27.84 15.77
CA ASP A 153 0.37 27.21 17.06
C ASP A 153 -0.70 27.55 18.12
N GLN A 154 -1.05 26.58 18.98
CA GLN A 154 -2.07 26.72 20.02
C GLN A 154 -1.55 26.46 21.44
N HIS A 155 -0.27 26.21 21.60
CA HIS A 155 0.32 25.71 22.84
C HIS A 155 1.16 26.74 23.60
N ALA A 156 1.37 27.95 23.06
CA ALA A 156 2.08 29.04 23.74
C ALA A 156 3.41 28.55 24.37
N ASP A 157 3.66 28.88 25.65
CA ASP A 157 4.92 28.54 26.34
C ASP A 157 4.99 27.08 26.85
N TYR A 158 3.94 26.28 26.72
CA TYR A 158 3.93 24.93 27.31
C TYR A 158 5.00 24.00 26.70
N PRO A 159 5.18 23.93 25.37
CA PRO A 159 6.23 23.10 24.77
C PRO A 159 7.64 23.58 25.12
N SER A 160 7.90 24.90 25.16
CA SER A 160 9.21 25.43 25.55
C SER A 160 9.54 25.09 27.00
N VAL A 161 8.58 25.20 27.92
CA VAL A 161 8.78 24.78 29.31
C VAL A 161 9.13 23.29 29.41
N VAL A 162 8.49 22.41 28.64
CA VAL A 162 8.85 20.98 28.62
C VAL A 162 10.30 20.78 28.16
N ARG A 163 10.71 21.45 27.07
CA ARG A 163 12.09 21.38 26.56
C ARG A 163 13.11 21.86 27.59
N GLU A 164 12.82 22.99 28.24
CA GLU A 164 13.68 23.58 29.26
C GLU A 164 13.78 22.70 30.50
N VAL A 165 12.67 22.14 30.99
CA VAL A 165 12.67 21.19 32.11
C VAL A 165 13.44 19.92 31.72
N ALA A 166 13.29 19.43 30.49
CA ALA A 166 14.03 18.25 30.03
C ALA A 166 15.54 18.47 30.05
N ALA A 167 15.98 19.63 29.55
CA ALA A 167 17.38 20.04 29.58
C ALA A 167 17.89 20.25 31.02
N GLN A 168 17.13 20.97 31.86
CA GLN A 168 17.47 21.27 33.25
C GLN A 168 17.62 19.99 34.07
N GLU A 169 16.65 19.09 33.96
CA GLU A 169 16.62 17.84 34.72
C GLU A 169 17.46 16.74 34.07
N LYS A 170 18.03 16.96 32.87
CA LYS A 170 18.80 15.98 32.10
C LYS A 170 18.00 14.68 31.89
N VAL A 171 16.80 14.82 31.36
CA VAL A 171 15.91 13.71 31.01
C VAL A 171 15.70 13.67 29.50
N MET A 172 15.45 12.48 28.95
CA MET A 172 15.15 12.35 27.53
C MET A 172 13.92 13.19 27.18
N LEU A 173 14.06 13.98 26.12
CA LEU A 173 12.98 14.73 25.49
C LEU A 173 12.52 14.01 24.22
N ILE A 174 11.21 13.81 24.10
CA ILE A 174 10.57 13.51 22.81
C ILE A 174 9.75 14.74 22.41
N ASP A 175 10.23 15.45 21.39
CA ASP A 175 9.60 16.67 20.88
C ASP A 175 8.47 16.35 19.89
N VAL A 176 7.38 15.77 20.43
CA VAL A 176 6.19 15.41 19.66
C VAL A 176 5.51 16.63 19.06
N GLU A 177 5.64 17.81 19.67
CA GLU A 177 5.07 19.06 19.15
C GLU A 177 5.68 19.36 17.78
N LYS A 178 7.01 19.43 17.70
CA LYS A 178 7.73 19.67 16.45
C LYS A 178 7.44 18.60 15.39
N ALA A 179 7.46 17.33 15.78
CA ALA A 179 7.25 16.21 14.87
C ALA A 179 5.82 16.15 14.31
N SER A 180 4.81 16.34 15.17
CA SER A 180 3.40 16.36 14.76
C SER A 180 3.07 17.61 13.93
N LYS A 181 3.67 18.77 14.24
CA LYS A 181 3.57 19.98 13.41
C LYS A 181 4.00 19.72 11.96
N ALA A 182 5.14 19.06 11.78
CA ALA A 182 5.69 18.78 10.45
C ALA A 182 4.73 17.94 9.60
N ILE A 183 4.13 16.89 10.19
CA ILE A 183 3.13 16.05 9.49
C ILE A 183 1.88 16.87 9.16
N ILE A 184 1.36 17.66 10.11
CA ILE A 184 0.16 18.47 9.87
C ILE A 184 0.40 19.50 8.75
N GLN A 185 1.57 20.15 8.73
CA GLN A 185 1.94 21.10 7.68
C GLN A 185 2.12 20.42 6.32
N GLN A 186 2.74 19.25 6.28
CA GLN A 186 2.93 18.49 5.04
C GLN A 186 1.58 18.08 4.41
N GLU A 187 0.61 17.71 5.23
CA GLU A 187 -0.73 17.30 4.78
C GLU A 187 -1.63 18.49 4.40
N GLY A 188 -1.34 19.68 4.93
CA GLY A 188 -2.16 20.88 4.74
C GLY A 188 -3.53 20.80 5.44
N PRO A 189 -4.40 21.82 5.27
CA PRO A 189 -5.66 21.93 6.01
C PRO A 189 -6.60 20.74 5.80
N GLU A 190 -6.88 20.37 4.55
CA GLU A 190 -7.79 19.27 4.23
C GLU A 190 -7.16 17.91 4.50
N GLY A 191 -5.93 17.68 4.03
CA GLY A 191 -5.23 16.40 4.21
C GLY A 191 -5.01 16.05 5.67
N ALA A 192 -4.79 17.03 6.56
CA ALA A 192 -4.55 16.77 7.98
C ALA A 192 -5.81 16.29 8.72
N LYS A 193 -7.03 16.48 8.19
CA LYS A 193 -8.28 16.05 8.84
C LYS A 193 -8.29 14.56 9.19
N LYS A 194 -7.68 13.70 8.37
CA LYS A 194 -7.59 12.24 8.62
C LYS A 194 -6.80 11.88 9.87
N LEU A 195 -5.94 12.76 10.36
CA LEU A 195 -5.22 12.57 11.63
C LEU A 195 -6.14 12.79 12.84
N PHE A 196 -7.23 13.52 12.68
CA PHE A 196 -8.10 13.95 13.77
C PHE A 196 -9.53 13.43 13.60
N LEU A 197 -10.43 13.74 14.54
CA LEU A 197 -11.83 13.35 14.44
C LEU A 197 -12.61 14.34 13.58
N HIS A 198 -12.56 14.12 12.27
CA HIS A 198 -13.36 14.82 11.27
C HIS A 198 -14.24 13.81 10.54
N TYR A 199 -15.49 13.67 11.00
CA TYR A 199 -16.44 12.74 10.41
C TYR A 199 -17.82 13.38 10.23
N PRO A 200 -18.50 13.14 9.10
CA PRO A 200 -19.86 13.61 8.91
C PRO A 200 -20.84 12.90 9.84
N SER A 201 -22.03 13.45 9.95
CA SER A 201 -23.13 12.88 10.73
C SER A 201 -23.56 11.50 10.22
N GLY A 202 -24.07 10.66 11.13
CA GLY A 202 -24.70 9.38 10.78
C GLY A 202 -23.76 8.18 10.60
N ILE A 203 -22.45 8.33 10.83
CA ILE A 203 -21.48 7.23 10.74
C ILE A 203 -21.29 6.54 12.10
N PHE A 204 -20.92 7.29 13.13
CA PHE A 204 -20.55 6.75 14.44
C PHE A 204 -21.56 7.09 15.53
N LYS A 205 -21.87 6.11 16.39
CA LYS A 205 -22.89 6.24 17.44
C LYS A 205 -22.62 7.38 18.42
N LYS A 206 -21.35 7.61 18.82
CA LYS A 206 -20.98 8.73 19.69
C LYS A 206 -21.09 10.08 18.97
N PHE A 207 -20.80 10.10 17.67
CA PHE A 207 -20.73 11.30 16.84
C PHE A 207 -21.87 11.33 15.81
N MET A 208 -23.10 11.00 16.22
CA MET A 208 -24.24 10.92 15.29
C MET A 208 -24.53 12.24 14.59
N LYS A 209 -24.25 13.38 15.24
CA LYS A 209 -24.38 14.72 14.66
C LYS A 209 -23.15 15.15 13.83
N GLY A 210 -22.17 14.26 13.65
CA GLY A 210 -20.87 14.58 13.09
C GLY A 210 -19.92 15.10 14.17
N VAL A 211 -18.63 15.16 13.81
CA VAL A 211 -17.57 15.70 14.66
C VAL A 211 -16.54 16.40 13.79
N ALA A 212 -16.10 17.56 14.24
CA ALA A 212 -14.96 18.30 13.72
C ALA A 212 -14.13 18.73 14.93
N ASP A 213 -13.24 17.84 15.37
CA ASP A 213 -12.38 18.02 16.52
C ASP A 213 -10.93 18.00 16.06
N ASP A 214 -10.22 19.09 16.34
CA ASP A 214 -8.84 19.34 15.92
C ASP A 214 -7.80 18.97 17.00
N THR A 215 -8.21 18.27 18.06
CA THR A 215 -7.36 17.86 19.18
C THR A 215 -7.28 16.34 19.31
N HIS A 216 -8.40 15.64 19.21
CA HIS A 216 -8.44 14.19 19.40
C HIS A 216 -8.22 13.45 18.08
N PHE A 217 -7.58 12.28 18.16
CA PHE A 217 -7.14 11.56 16.98
C PHE A 217 -8.14 10.50 16.51
N SER A 218 -8.17 10.32 15.18
CA SER A 218 -8.66 9.10 14.56
C SER A 218 -7.72 7.92 14.89
N PRO A 219 -8.09 6.66 14.59
CA PRO A 219 -7.18 5.53 14.73
C PRO A 219 -5.89 5.69 13.90
N TYR A 220 -6.02 6.27 12.71
CA TYR A 220 -4.89 6.59 11.83
C TYR A 220 -3.96 7.61 12.48
N GLY A 221 -4.49 8.75 12.96
CA GLY A 221 -3.69 9.79 13.58
C GLY A 221 -3.03 9.33 14.87
N ALA A 222 -3.74 8.58 15.71
CA ALA A 222 -3.16 8.00 16.93
C ALA A 222 -1.96 7.09 16.62
N THR A 223 -2.06 6.30 15.55
CA THR A 223 -0.96 5.46 15.07
C THR A 223 0.20 6.29 14.53
N ARG A 224 -0.05 7.37 13.78
CA ARG A 224 1.00 8.30 13.33
C ARG A 224 1.73 8.93 14.51
N MET A 225 1.03 9.37 15.55
CA MET A 225 1.66 9.94 16.75
C MET A 225 2.47 8.89 17.53
N ALA A 226 1.95 7.67 17.67
CA ALA A 226 2.70 6.58 18.30
C ALA A 226 3.99 6.25 17.54
N ASN A 227 3.94 6.24 16.20
CA ASN A 227 5.12 5.99 15.37
C ASN A 227 6.17 7.10 15.52
N LEU A 228 5.76 8.37 15.66
CA LEU A 228 6.68 9.48 15.96
C LEU A 228 7.40 9.28 17.31
N VAL A 229 6.67 8.84 18.33
CA VAL A 229 7.24 8.58 19.67
C VAL A 229 8.20 7.38 19.61
N ALA A 230 7.83 6.31 18.90
CA ALA A 230 8.68 5.13 18.73
C ALA A 230 9.94 5.44 17.90
N ASP A 231 9.85 6.26 16.86
CA ASP A 231 11.00 6.69 16.07
C ASP A 231 11.98 7.53 16.90
N ALA A 232 11.46 8.49 17.68
CA ALA A 232 12.29 9.26 18.60
C ALA A 232 12.99 8.36 19.64
N LEU A 233 12.30 7.33 20.14
CA LEU A 233 12.88 6.33 21.03
C LEU A 233 13.97 5.49 20.33
N ASN A 234 13.72 5.05 19.10
CA ASN A 234 14.68 4.28 18.31
C ASN A 234 15.99 5.05 18.06
N ASN A 235 15.89 6.36 17.88
CA ASN A 235 17.02 7.26 17.68
C ASN A 235 17.68 7.76 18.99
N SER A 236 17.25 7.26 20.15
CA SER A 236 17.77 7.65 21.46
C SER A 236 18.90 6.73 21.97
N THR A 237 19.42 7.02 23.17
CA THR A 237 20.34 6.15 23.91
C THR A 237 19.63 5.27 24.95
N GLU A 238 18.31 5.38 25.09
CA GLU A 238 17.57 4.63 26.12
C GLU A 238 17.57 3.13 25.82
N HIS A 239 17.78 2.32 26.85
CA HIS A 239 17.78 0.85 26.71
C HIS A 239 16.43 0.34 26.20
N LEU A 240 15.32 1.02 26.53
CA LEU A 240 13.97 0.67 26.09
C LEU A 240 13.86 0.49 24.55
N LYS A 241 14.70 1.16 23.75
CA LYS A 241 14.67 1.02 22.28
C LYS A 241 14.96 -0.40 21.79
N SER A 242 15.72 -1.21 22.54
CA SER A 242 16.03 -2.59 22.13
C SER A 242 14.82 -3.52 22.17
N PHE A 243 13.73 -3.07 22.80
CA PHE A 243 12.48 -3.81 22.91
C PHE A 243 11.44 -3.38 21.86
N LEU A 244 11.74 -2.36 21.04
CA LEU A 244 10.88 -2.00 19.92
C LEU A 244 10.75 -3.20 18.98
N LYS A 245 9.51 -3.52 18.64
CA LYS A 245 9.16 -4.70 17.85
C LYS A 245 9.70 -4.57 16.44
N LYS A 246 10.58 -5.51 16.07
CA LYS A 246 10.99 -5.71 14.68
C LYS A 246 9.79 -6.16 13.85
N SER A 247 9.71 -5.67 12.63
CA SER A 247 8.71 -6.14 11.67
C SER A 247 9.08 -7.53 11.16
N ALA A 248 8.22 -8.11 10.31
CA ALA A 248 8.59 -9.30 9.56
C ALA A 248 9.82 -9.04 8.67
N TYR A 249 10.06 -7.83 8.20
CA TYR A 249 11.26 -7.48 7.44
C TYR A 249 12.40 -7.13 8.43
N THR A 250 13.49 -7.89 8.40
CA THR A 250 14.55 -7.82 9.43
C THR A 250 15.21 -6.44 9.54
N GLN A 251 15.20 -5.69 8.44
CA GLN A 251 15.75 -4.34 8.32
C GLN A 251 14.83 -3.27 8.94
N LYS A 252 13.58 -3.60 9.28
CA LYS A 252 12.53 -2.63 9.62
C LYS A 252 11.83 -2.94 10.93
N TYR A 253 11.44 -1.90 11.64
CA TYR A 253 10.56 -1.98 12.80
C TYR A 253 9.08 -1.92 12.39
N THR A 254 8.18 -2.42 13.23
CA THR A 254 6.74 -2.40 12.93
C THR A 254 6.20 -0.99 12.70
N PHE A 255 6.72 0.02 13.39
CA PHE A 255 6.29 1.41 13.24
C PHE A 255 6.73 2.07 11.92
N GLU A 256 7.68 1.47 11.20
CA GLU A 256 8.14 1.93 9.88
C GLU A 256 7.29 1.38 8.73
N LEU A 257 6.43 0.39 8.99
CA LEU A 257 5.59 -0.18 7.94
C LEU A 257 4.51 0.81 7.50
N PRO A 258 4.05 0.73 6.23
CA PRO A 258 3.01 1.61 5.73
C PRO A 258 1.75 1.60 6.60
N ASN A 259 1.26 2.78 6.95
CA ASN A 259 -0.01 2.97 7.65
C ASN A 259 -1.03 3.60 6.69
N VAL A 260 -2.19 2.97 6.54
CA VAL A 260 -3.23 3.35 5.58
C VAL A 260 -4.45 3.88 6.34
N ALA A 261 -4.92 5.08 6.01
CA ALA A 261 -6.15 5.61 6.56
C ALA A 261 -7.36 4.86 5.99
N GLY A 262 -8.19 4.27 6.84
CA GLY A 262 -9.38 3.52 6.42
C GLY A 262 -10.54 4.41 5.99
N THR A 263 -11.55 3.81 5.34
CA THR A 263 -12.80 4.47 4.94
C THR A 263 -13.87 4.35 6.03
N ALA A 264 -14.88 5.22 5.98
CA ALA A 264 -16.05 5.15 6.85
C ALA A 264 -17.29 5.69 6.13
N PHE A 265 -18.37 4.91 6.11
CA PHE A 265 -19.58 5.23 5.36
C PHE A 265 -20.80 5.36 6.27
N LYS A 266 -21.74 6.21 5.87
CA LYS A 266 -23.10 6.17 6.41
C LYS A 266 -23.75 4.83 6.05
N LYS A 267 -24.68 4.38 6.89
CA LYS A 267 -25.39 3.09 6.68
C LYS A 267 -26.62 3.22 5.78
N ASP A 268 -27.00 4.45 5.41
CA ASP A 268 -28.06 4.72 4.44
C ASP A 268 -27.81 3.94 3.15
N THR A 269 -28.82 3.18 2.69
CA THR A 269 -28.69 2.28 1.54
C THR A 269 -29.59 2.72 0.39
N PHE A 270 -28.97 2.86 -0.79
CA PHE A 270 -29.57 3.33 -2.04
C PHE A 270 -29.62 2.12 -2.99
N ASN A 271 -30.72 1.37 -2.97
CA ASN A 271 -30.86 0.18 -3.80
C ASN A 271 -31.22 0.58 -5.23
N ILE A 272 -30.43 0.16 -6.22
CA ILE A 272 -30.61 0.56 -7.63
C ILE A 272 -32.00 0.24 -8.20
N VAL A 273 -32.70 -0.76 -7.64
CA VAL A 273 -34.07 -1.12 -8.04
C VAL A 273 -35.06 0.01 -7.75
N GLN A 274 -34.85 0.78 -6.67
CA GLN A 274 -35.66 1.95 -6.33
C GLN A 274 -35.49 3.10 -7.33
N TYR A 275 -34.43 3.05 -8.14
CA TYR A 275 -34.12 4.01 -9.20
C TYR A 275 -34.46 3.47 -10.59
N GLY A 276 -35.23 2.38 -10.66
CA GLY A 276 -35.74 1.81 -11.91
C GLY A 276 -34.83 0.80 -12.59
N ALA A 277 -33.73 0.37 -11.94
CA ALA A 277 -32.90 -0.71 -12.47
C ALA A 277 -33.68 -2.02 -12.57
N LYS A 278 -33.43 -2.80 -13.64
CA LYS A 278 -34.03 -4.12 -13.87
C LYS A 278 -32.93 -5.12 -14.18
N SER A 279 -32.99 -6.26 -13.49
CA SER A 279 -32.14 -7.42 -13.76
C SER A 279 -32.61 -8.07 -15.07
N SER A 280 -32.03 -7.66 -16.19
CA SER A 280 -32.39 -8.10 -17.54
C SER A 280 -31.25 -7.84 -18.51
N VAL A 281 -31.04 -8.76 -19.45
CA VAL A 281 -30.08 -8.61 -20.55
C VAL A 281 -30.48 -7.53 -21.56
N ALA A 282 -31.74 -7.09 -21.55
CA ALA A 282 -32.27 -6.08 -22.47
C ALA A 282 -32.24 -4.65 -21.88
N THR A 283 -31.98 -4.49 -20.58
CA THR A 283 -32.06 -3.19 -19.90
C THR A 283 -30.68 -2.65 -19.59
N LEU A 284 -30.35 -1.48 -20.13
CA LEU A 284 -29.14 -0.73 -19.78
C LEU A 284 -29.41 0.10 -18.51
N ASN A 285 -28.81 -0.30 -17.39
CA ASN A 285 -29.07 0.25 -16.06
C ASN A 285 -28.21 1.48 -15.69
N THR A 286 -27.43 2.02 -16.63
CA THR A 286 -26.47 3.12 -16.39
C THR A 286 -27.10 4.30 -15.66
N GLY A 287 -28.27 4.75 -16.13
CA GLY A 287 -28.98 5.89 -15.55
C GLY A 287 -29.44 5.63 -14.11
N ALA A 288 -30.01 4.46 -13.84
CA ALA A 288 -30.49 4.09 -12.50
C ALA A 288 -29.33 3.96 -11.50
N ILE A 289 -28.23 3.33 -11.90
CA ILE A 289 -27.04 3.18 -11.05
C ILE A 289 -26.41 4.55 -10.78
N GLN A 290 -26.24 5.38 -11.82
CA GLN A 290 -25.64 6.69 -11.67
C GLN A 290 -26.50 7.62 -10.81
N GLN A 291 -27.83 7.55 -10.93
CA GLN A 291 -28.76 8.29 -10.08
C GLN A 291 -28.65 7.86 -8.62
N ALA A 292 -28.55 6.55 -8.32
CA ALA A 292 -28.35 6.06 -6.96
C ALA A 292 -27.04 6.60 -6.35
N ILE A 293 -25.95 6.62 -7.13
CA ILE A 293 -24.66 7.21 -6.72
C ILE A 293 -24.78 8.71 -6.43
N GLN A 294 -25.43 9.46 -7.31
CA GLN A 294 -25.64 10.90 -7.15
C GLN A 294 -26.47 11.19 -5.89
N MET A 295 -27.55 10.45 -5.66
CA MET A 295 -28.40 10.61 -4.48
C MET A 295 -27.65 10.26 -3.19
N ALA A 296 -26.85 9.19 -3.18
CA ALA A 296 -26.01 8.85 -2.04
C ALA A 296 -25.02 9.96 -1.72
N ASN A 297 -24.31 10.49 -2.73
CA ASN A 297 -23.38 11.59 -2.56
C ASN A 297 -24.05 12.88 -2.05
N GLN A 298 -25.19 13.27 -2.63
CA GLN A 298 -25.96 14.45 -2.24
C GLN A 298 -26.47 14.38 -0.79
N GLN A 299 -26.74 13.18 -0.27
CA GLN A 299 -27.16 12.96 1.12
C GLN A 299 -25.99 12.77 2.11
N GLY A 300 -24.78 13.14 1.70
CA GLY A 300 -23.57 13.08 2.53
C GLY A 300 -22.90 11.71 2.55
N GLY A 301 -23.23 10.83 1.60
CA GLY A 301 -22.67 9.49 1.45
C GLY A 301 -23.63 8.36 1.85
N GLY A 302 -23.18 7.13 1.58
CA GLY A 302 -23.95 5.92 1.86
C GLY A 302 -23.52 4.74 1.02
N VAL A 303 -24.33 3.68 1.07
CA VAL A 303 -24.12 2.44 0.34
C VAL A 303 -25.04 2.42 -0.88
N VAL A 304 -24.49 2.37 -2.09
CA VAL A 304 -25.25 2.06 -3.30
C VAL A 304 -25.27 0.56 -3.48
N LEU A 305 -26.44 -0.06 -3.31
CA LEU A 305 -26.60 -1.51 -3.36
C LEU A 305 -26.97 -1.96 -4.77
N ILE A 306 -26.12 -2.80 -5.36
CA ILE A 306 -26.45 -3.65 -6.51
C ILE A 306 -26.83 -5.03 -5.96
N PRO A 307 -28.13 -5.38 -5.89
CA PRO A 307 -28.57 -6.64 -5.30
C PRO A 307 -28.31 -7.83 -6.23
N ALA A 308 -28.56 -9.05 -5.74
CA ALA A 308 -28.46 -10.26 -6.56
C ALA A 308 -29.29 -10.14 -7.85
N GLY A 309 -28.74 -10.59 -8.98
CA GLY A 309 -29.32 -10.39 -10.31
C GLY A 309 -28.27 -10.15 -11.38
N PHE A 310 -28.71 -9.98 -12.62
CA PHE A 310 -27.87 -9.75 -13.79
C PHE A 310 -28.13 -8.36 -14.35
N TRP A 311 -27.18 -7.45 -14.19
CA TRP A 311 -27.33 -6.02 -14.44
C TRP A 311 -26.39 -5.58 -15.56
N ILE A 312 -26.95 -5.19 -16.71
CA ILE A 312 -26.16 -4.56 -17.79
C ILE A 312 -26.01 -3.07 -17.48
N SER A 313 -24.82 -2.50 -17.64
CA SER A 313 -24.55 -1.06 -17.51
C SER A 313 -23.55 -0.57 -18.56
N GLY A 314 -23.65 0.69 -18.97
CA GLY A 314 -22.53 1.44 -19.53
C GLY A 314 -21.62 1.96 -18.41
N PRO A 315 -20.64 2.83 -18.73
CA PRO A 315 -19.76 3.44 -17.74
C PRO A 315 -20.50 4.17 -16.62
N ILE A 316 -20.01 4.03 -15.38
CA ILE A 316 -20.49 4.74 -14.20
C ILE A 316 -19.33 5.45 -13.49
N THR A 317 -19.64 6.56 -12.82
CA THR A 317 -18.66 7.33 -12.05
C THR A 317 -19.04 7.36 -10.58
N ILE A 318 -18.13 6.88 -9.73
CA ILE A 318 -18.26 6.91 -8.27
C ILE A 318 -17.88 8.32 -7.77
N LEU A 319 -18.66 8.82 -6.81
CA LEU A 319 -18.47 10.12 -6.16
C LEU A 319 -18.02 9.94 -4.71
N SER A 320 -17.48 11.00 -4.11
CA SER A 320 -17.01 10.98 -2.71
C SER A 320 -18.07 10.47 -1.72
N ASN A 321 -17.63 9.76 -0.69
CA ASN A 321 -18.47 9.18 0.38
C ASN A 321 -19.44 8.07 -0.08
N VAL A 322 -19.26 7.51 -1.27
CA VAL A 322 -20.10 6.42 -1.79
C VAL A 322 -19.36 5.09 -1.72
N ASN A 323 -20.03 4.09 -1.14
CA ASN A 323 -19.65 2.68 -1.25
C ASN A 323 -20.56 1.99 -2.27
N LEU A 324 -20.03 1.59 -3.41
CA LEU A 324 -20.71 0.74 -4.37
C LEU A 324 -20.64 -0.72 -3.90
N HIS A 325 -21.73 -1.22 -3.32
CA HIS A 325 -21.81 -2.57 -2.80
C HIS A 325 -22.46 -3.54 -3.81
N VAL A 326 -21.65 -4.42 -4.39
CA VAL A 326 -22.06 -5.46 -5.33
C VAL A 326 -22.32 -6.75 -4.56
N ALA A 327 -23.59 -7.00 -4.25
CA ALA A 327 -24.00 -8.07 -3.36
C ALA A 327 -23.62 -9.47 -3.90
N GLN A 328 -23.51 -10.44 -3.00
CA GLN A 328 -23.37 -11.84 -3.40
C GLN A 328 -24.51 -12.25 -4.34
N GLY A 329 -24.17 -12.94 -5.44
CA GLY A 329 -25.13 -13.33 -6.48
C GLY A 329 -25.49 -12.22 -7.47
N ALA A 330 -24.89 -11.02 -7.35
CA ALA A 330 -24.98 -10.00 -8.38
C ALA A 330 -23.90 -10.20 -9.46
N VAL A 331 -24.29 -10.01 -10.71
CA VAL A 331 -23.38 -9.82 -11.85
C VAL A 331 -23.66 -8.44 -12.44
N LEU A 332 -22.73 -7.51 -12.25
CA LEU A 332 -22.71 -6.22 -12.95
C LEU A 332 -21.84 -6.39 -14.20
N GLN A 333 -22.46 -6.64 -15.35
CA GLN A 333 -21.75 -6.72 -16.62
C GLN A 333 -21.83 -5.37 -17.34
N PHE A 334 -20.69 -4.90 -17.82
CA PHE A 334 -20.64 -3.70 -18.63
C PHE A 334 -20.93 -3.99 -20.10
N SER A 335 -21.44 -2.98 -20.80
CA SER A 335 -21.87 -3.12 -22.20
C SER A 335 -20.71 -3.56 -23.09
N SER A 336 -20.99 -4.47 -24.02
CA SER A 336 -20.04 -4.88 -25.07
C SER A 336 -20.07 -3.95 -26.29
N TYR A 337 -20.89 -2.87 -26.28
CA TYR A 337 -21.02 -1.95 -27.40
C TYR A 337 -20.17 -0.69 -27.20
N PRO A 338 -19.15 -0.43 -28.04
CA PRO A 338 -18.28 0.74 -27.91
C PRO A 338 -19.01 2.08 -27.91
N LYS A 339 -20.17 2.18 -28.59
CA LYS A 339 -21.01 3.40 -28.60
C LYS A 339 -21.49 3.84 -27.21
N ASP A 340 -21.58 2.91 -26.25
CA ASP A 340 -22.01 3.21 -24.88
C ASP A 340 -20.88 3.83 -24.04
N TYR A 341 -19.68 3.93 -24.62
CA TYR A 341 -18.47 4.45 -23.98
C TYR A 341 -18.04 5.76 -24.64
N PRO A 342 -18.25 6.90 -23.98
CA PRO A 342 -17.69 8.18 -24.43
C PRO A 342 -16.17 8.11 -24.52
N LEU A 343 -15.58 8.86 -25.45
CA LEU A 343 -14.14 9.15 -25.39
C LEU A 343 -13.88 10.21 -24.31
N VAL A 344 -12.80 10.03 -23.57
CA VAL A 344 -12.38 10.94 -22.51
C VAL A 344 -10.87 11.11 -22.54
N ARG A 345 -10.40 12.31 -22.21
CA ARG A 345 -8.98 12.53 -21.91
C ARG A 345 -8.60 11.92 -20.55
N THR A 346 -7.66 11.00 -20.57
CA THR A 346 -7.18 10.26 -19.41
C THR A 346 -5.70 9.87 -19.58
N ASN A 347 -5.26 8.84 -18.88
CA ASN A 347 -3.92 8.28 -18.96
C ASN A 347 -3.89 6.94 -19.73
N TRP A 348 -2.83 6.72 -20.50
CA TRP A 348 -2.49 5.43 -21.10
C TRP A 348 -1.01 5.15 -20.90
N GLU A 349 -0.67 4.07 -20.18
CA GLU A 349 0.72 3.63 -20.00
C GLU A 349 1.65 4.76 -19.53
N GLY A 350 1.17 5.57 -18.58
CA GLY A 350 1.96 6.64 -17.99
C GLY A 350 1.97 7.95 -18.76
N VAL A 351 1.25 8.09 -19.89
CA VAL A 351 1.15 9.35 -20.67
C VAL A 351 -0.29 9.83 -20.89
N ASP A 352 -0.46 11.12 -21.18
CA ASP A 352 -1.76 11.73 -21.51
C ASP A 352 -2.33 11.19 -22.84
N ALA A 353 -3.57 10.71 -22.82
CA ALA A 353 -4.22 10.07 -23.96
C ALA A 353 -5.74 10.27 -23.99
N ILE A 354 -6.33 10.09 -25.16
CA ILE A 354 -7.76 9.92 -25.38
C ILE A 354 -8.08 8.43 -25.35
N ARG A 355 -9.01 8.01 -24.51
CA ARG A 355 -9.47 6.61 -24.41
C ARG A 355 -10.98 6.53 -24.27
N ALA A 356 -11.55 5.37 -24.55
CA ALA A 356 -12.90 5.06 -24.10
C ALA A 356 -12.98 5.17 -22.56
N GLN A 357 -14.08 5.69 -22.04
CA GLN A 357 -14.31 5.84 -20.60
C GLN A 357 -14.26 4.48 -19.89
N SER A 358 -13.61 4.40 -18.73
CA SER A 358 -13.61 3.18 -17.93
C SER A 358 -15.01 2.77 -17.48
N PRO A 359 -15.37 1.46 -17.53
CA PRO A 359 -16.57 0.91 -16.92
C PRO A 359 -16.89 1.50 -15.54
N ILE A 360 -15.90 1.56 -14.65
CA ILE A 360 -16.01 2.30 -13.38
C ILE A 360 -14.88 3.32 -13.31
N SER A 361 -15.24 4.58 -13.05
CA SER A 361 -14.27 5.65 -12.83
C SER A 361 -14.52 6.45 -11.55
N ALA A 362 -13.45 7.03 -11.03
CA ALA A 362 -13.51 8.11 -10.03
C ALA A 362 -12.35 9.07 -10.26
N LEU A 363 -12.59 10.37 -10.10
CA LEU A 363 -11.58 11.42 -10.23
C LEU A 363 -11.66 12.36 -9.04
N ARG A 364 -10.55 12.51 -8.30
CA ARG A 364 -10.45 13.39 -7.11
C ARG A 364 -11.56 13.12 -6.08
N ALA A 365 -12.00 11.87 -5.99
CA ALA A 365 -13.00 11.44 -5.02
C ALA A 365 -12.34 11.05 -3.71
N HIS A 366 -13.02 11.32 -2.60
CA HIS A 366 -12.56 11.05 -1.25
C HIS A 366 -13.49 10.07 -0.54
N ASN A 367 -12.94 9.13 0.21
CA ASN A 367 -13.71 8.14 0.99
C ASN A 367 -14.67 7.37 0.07
N ILE A 368 -14.13 6.57 -0.84
CA ILE A 368 -14.90 5.77 -1.81
C ILE A 368 -14.64 4.28 -1.63
N ALA A 369 -15.63 3.45 -1.95
CA ALA A 369 -15.43 2.01 -1.91
C ALA A 369 -16.16 1.26 -3.02
N ILE A 370 -15.61 0.10 -3.38
CA ILE A 370 -16.28 -0.95 -4.15
C ILE A 370 -16.20 -2.22 -3.30
N THR A 371 -17.32 -2.70 -2.79
CA THR A 371 -17.37 -3.79 -1.81
C THR A 371 -18.38 -4.87 -2.19
N GLY A 372 -18.32 -6.01 -1.51
CA GLY A 372 -19.29 -7.10 -1.63
C GLY A 372 -18.67 -8.37 -2.18
N PHE A 373 -19.50 -9.31 -2.63
CA PHE A 373 -19.07 -10.64 -3.10
C PHE A 373 -19.68 -11.00 -4.46
N GLY A 374 -20.17 -10.00 -5.19
CA GLY A 374 -20.63 -10.17 -6.56
C GLY A 374 -19.51 -10.08 -7.59
N ILE A 375 -19.91 -10.21 -8.85
CA ILE A 375 -19.01 -10.18 -10.01
C ILE A 375 -19.23 -8.88 -10.76
N ILE A 376 -18.14 -8.24 -11.14
CA ILE A 376 -18.10 -7.12 -12.07
C ILE A 376 -17.40 -7.63 -13.34
N ASP A 377 -18.08 -7.57 -14.48
CA ASP A 377 -17.58 -8.12 -15.76
C ASP A 377 -17.43 -6.99 -16.79
N GLY A 378 -16.24 -6.86 -17.39
CA GLY A 378 -15.92 -5.79 -18.34
C GLY A 378 -16.31 -6.04 -19.80
N ALA A 379 -16.83 -7.21 -20.16
CA ALA A 379 -17.11 -7.62 -21.55
C ALA A 379 -15.91 -7.40 -22.50
N GLY A 380 -14.70 -7.65 -22.01
CA GLY A 380 -13.43 -7.32 -22.68
C GLY A 380 -13.20 -8.03 -24.02
N GLU A 381 -13.88 -9.15 -24.30
CA GLU A 381 -13.84 -9.84 -25.59
C GLU A 381 -14.32 -8.97 -26.76
N ALA A 382 -15.16 -7.97 -26.51
CA ALA A 382 -15.59 -7.02 -27.54
C ALA A 382 -14.49 -6.04 -27.97
N TRP A 383 -13.40 -5.95 -27.19
CA TRP A 383 -12.39 -4.90 -27.31
C TRP A 383 -11.03 -5.41 -27.75
N ARG A 384 -10.63 -6.61 -27.29
CA ARG A 384 -9.23 -7.04 -27.36
C ARG A 384 -8.89 -7.65 -28.73
N PRO A 385 -7.76 -7.26 -29.34
CA PRO A 385 -7.21 -8.06 -30.42
C PRO A 385 -6.71 -9.41 -29.87
N VAL A 386 -6.72 -10.45 -30.70
CA VAL A 386 -6.33 -11.80 -30.32
C VAL A 386 -5.31 -12.36 -31.31
N LYS A 387 -4.16 -12.81 -30.81
CA LYS A 387 -3.13 -13.47 -31.62
C LYS A 387 -3.50 -14.93 -31.83
N LYS A 388 -3.36 -15.44 -33.05
CA LYS A 388 -3.67 -16.82 -33.43
C LYS A 388 -2.96 -17.86 -32.57
N GLY A 389 -1.67 -17.65 -32.31
CA GLY A 389 -0.88 -18.54 -31.45
C GLY A 389 -1.30 -18.57 -29.98
N LYS A 390 -2.23 -17.70 -29.54
CA LYS A 390 -2.81 -17.72 -28.19
C LYS A 390 -4.12 -18.52 -28.10
N LEU A 391 -4.60 -19.09 -29.20
CA LEU A 391 -5.81 -19.92 -29.23
C LEU A 391 -5.50 -21.29 -29.83
N THR A 392 -6.26 -22.31 -29.43
CA THR A 392 -6.27 -23.57 -30.17
C THR A 392 -6.87 -23.36 -31.58
N PRO A 393 -6.57 -24.23 -32.56
CA PRO A 393 -7.13 -24.09 -33.91
C PRO A 393 -8.67 -23.96 -33.93
N GLY A 394 -9.37 -24.75 -33.11
CA GLY A 394 -10.84 -24.70 -33.04
C GLY A 394 -11.39 -23.41 -32.42
N GLU A 395 -10.70 -22.87 -31.39
CA GLU A 395 -11.04 -21.58 -30.80
C GLU A 395 -10.78 -20.42 -31.78
N TRP A 396 -9.66 -20.46 -32.49
CA TRP A 396 -9.33 -19.49 -33.53
C TRP A 396 -10.38 -19.47 -34.65
N ASP A 397 -10.74 -20.64 -35.18
CA ASP A 397 -11.77 -20.75 -36.22
C ASP A 397 -13.13 -20.24 -35.75
N LYS A 398 -13.48 -20.49 -34.48
CA LYS A 398 -14.70 -19.96 -33.87
C LYS A 398 -14.65 -18.42 -33.77
N LEU A 399 -13.52 -17.86 -33.35
CA LEU A 399 -13.36 -16.41 -33.24
C LEU A 399 -13.47 -15.74 -34.61
N VAL A 400 -12.75 -16.23 -35.62
CA VAL A 400 -12.81 -15.67 -36.98
C VAL A 400 -14.22 -15.77 -37.58
N ARG A 401 -14.96 -16.87 -37.33
CA ARG A 401 -16.37 -17.00 -37.76
C ARG A 401 -17.32 -16.04 -37.05
N SER A 402 -16.97 -15.52 -35.88
CA SER A 402 -17.83 -14.60 -35.12
C SER A 402 -17.84 -13.17 -35.69
N GLY A 403 -16.95 -12.85 -36.63
CA GLY A 403 -16.82 -11.53 -37.24
C GLY A 403 -15.41 -10.97 -37.09
N GLY A 404 -15.27 -9.64 -37.09
CA GLY A 404 -13.99 -8.93 -36.97
C GLY A 404 -13.14 -8.93 -38.24
N VAL A 405 -11.88 -8.52 -38.12
CA VAL A 405 -10.92 -8.42 -39.23
C VAL A 405 -9.57 -9.03 -38.87
N LEU A 406 -8.89 -9.62 -39.85
CA LEU A 406 -7.54 -10.15 -39.69
C LEU A 406 -6.52 -9.15 -40.23
N ASP A 407 -5.33 -9.12 -39.62
CA ASP A 407 -4.18 -8.44 -40.21
C ASP A 407 -3.74 -9.08 -41.53
N GLY A 408 -2.86 -8.40 -42.26
CA GLY A 408 -2.36 -8.90 -43.56
C GLY A 408 -1.65 -10.25 -43.48
N LYS A 409 -1.13 -10.62 -42.30
CA LYS A 409 -0.48 -11.91 -42.04
C LYS A 409 -1.45 -13.02 -41.62
N LYS A 410 -2.70 -12.68 -41.29
CA LYS A 410 -3.72 -13.59 -40.72
C LYS A 410 -3.29 -14.25 -39.41
N GLU A 411 -2.47 -13.54 -38.64
CA GLU A 411 -1.93 -13.99 -37.35
C GLU A 411 -2.54 -13.23 -36.18
N THR A 412 -3.20 -12.09 -36.42
CA THR A 412 -3.91 -11.34 -35.38
C THR A 412 -5.31 -10.97 -35.84
N TRP A 413 -6.30 -11.26 -35.00
CA TRP A 413 -7.69 -10.87 -35.15
C TRP A 413 -7.95 -9.58 -34.37
N TYR A 414 -8.76 -8.69 -34.95
CA TYR A 414 -9.18 -7.43 -34.38
C TYR A 414 -10.71 -7.32 -34.43
N PRO A 415 -11.34 -6.69 -33.41
CA PRO A 415 -12.80 -6.58 -33.36
C PRO A 415 -13.37 -5.70 -34.48
N THR A 416 -12.65 -4.67 -34.92
CA THR A 416 -13.09 -3.74 -35.96
C THR A 416 -11.97 -3.37 -36.94
N ALA A 417 -12.34 -2.88 -38.12
CA ALA A 417 -11.40 -2.32 -39.08
C ALA A 417 -10.65 -1.08 -38.52
N GLY A 418 -11.33 -0.28 -37.68
CA GLY A 418 -10.71 0.84 -36.95
C GLY A 418 -9.61 0.37 -36.00
N ALA A 419 -9.85 -0.71 -35.25
CA ALA A 419 -8.85 -1.30 -34.37
C ALA A 419 -7.61 -1.82 -35.13
N LEU A 420 -7.81 -2.47 -36.28
CA LEU A 420 -6.71 -2.89 -37.15
C LEU A 420 -5.95 -1.69 -37.76
N LYS A 421 -6.67 -0.64 -38.19
CA LYS A 421 -6.06 0.59 -38.72
C LYS A 421 -5.13 1.22 -37.67
N ALA A 422 -5.63 1.37 -36.45
CA ALA A 422 -4.91 1.99 -35.34
C ALA A 422 -3.68 1.19 -34.88
N SER A 423 -3.68 -0.14 -35.00
CA SER A 423 -2.52 -0.96 -34.60
C SER A 423 -1.25 -0.70 -35.40
N THR A 424 -1.37 0.04 -36.51
CA THR A 424 -0.26 0.46 -37.37
C THR A 424 0.06 1.94 -37.28
N MET A 425 -0.70 2.71 -36.49
CA MET A 425 -0.47 4.14 -36.27
C MET A 425 0.66 4.37 -35.26
N ASP A 426 1.30 5.53 -35.36
CA ASP A 426 2.24 5.99 -34.34
C ASP A 426 1.46 6.57 -33.15
N GLN A 427 1.61 5.96 -31.98
CA GLN A 427 0.99 6.37 -30.71
C GLN A 427 -0.51 6.75 -30.80
N PRO A 428 -1.37 5.88 -31.37
CA PRO A 428 -2.81 6.13 -31.48
C PRO A 428 -3.42 6.53 -30.12
N GLY A 429 -4.19 7.61 -30.12
CA GLY A 429 -4.84 8.14 -28.91
C GLY A 429 -3.97 9.02 -28.02
N VAL A 430 -2.63 9.08 -28.20
CA VAL A 430 -1.76 9.92 -27.36
C VAL A 430 -1.94 11.40 -27.71
N VAL A 431 -2.17 12.25 -26.71
CA VAL A 431 -2.47 13.68 -26.94
C VAL A 431 -1.27 14.41 -27.55
N ALA A 432 -0.06 14.09 -27.10
CA ALA A 432 1.17 14.66 -27.64
C ALA A 432 1.42 14.28 -29.12
N ALA A 433 0.81 13.19 -29.60
CA ALA A 433 0.83 12.78 -31.00
C ALA A 433 -0.29 13.43 -31.85
N GLY A 434 -1.06 14.36 -31.28
CA GLY A 434 -2.10 15.12 -31.99
C GLY A 434 -3.51 14.50 -31.95
N PHE A 435 -3.73 13.49 -31.11
CA PHE A 435 -5.06 12.89 -30.94
C PHE A 435 -5.97 13.76 -30.06
N THR A 436 -7.23 13.84 -30.47
CA THR A 436 -8.34 14.53 -29.83
C THR A 436 -9.54 13.58 -29.78
N GLU A 437 -10.58 13.89 -29.01
CA GLU A 437 -11.80 13.08 -28.99
C GLU A 437 -12.42 12.94 -30.39
N ALA A 438 -12.42 14.02 -31.18
CA ALA A 438 -13.01 14.02 -32.52
C ALA A 438 -12.30 13.09 -33.52
N ASN A 439 -10.97 13.08 -33.56
CA ASN A 439 -10.22 12.25 -34.52
C ASN A 439 -9.93 10.83 -34.00
N THR A 440 -10.28 10.52 -32.74
CA THR A 440 -10.10 9.21 -32.14
C THR A 440 -11.35 8.32 -32.30
N GLU A 441 -12.51 8.88 -32.64
CA GLU A 441 -13.77 8.12 -32.72
C GLU A 441 -13.71 6.97 -33.75
N GLU A 442 -13.01 7.15 -34.87
CA GLU A 442 -12.83 6.11 -35.90
C GLU A 442 -11.97 4.91 -35.44
N ILE A 443 -11.23 5.06 -34.34
CA ILE A 443 -10.34 4.05 -33.77
C ILE A 443 -10.72 3.70 -32.31
N LYS A 444 -11.95 3.99 -31.90
CA LYS A 444 -12.41 3.85 -30.51
C LYS A 444 -12.11 2.47 -29.91
N GLU A 445 -12.30 1.38 -30.66
CA GLU A 445 -12.05 0.03 -30.15
C GLU A 445 -10.56 -0.26 -29.91
N PHE A 446 -9.64 0.52 -30.50
CA PHE A 446 -8.22 0.43 -30.21
C PHE A 446 -7.85 1.10 -28.89
N VAL A 447 -8.44 2.27 -28.60
CA VAL A 447 -8.17 3.07 -27.40
C VAL A 447 -8.97 2.58 -26.19
N ARG A 448 -8.87 1.26 -25.97
CA ARG A 448 -9.67 0.47 -25.03
C ARG A 448 -9.74 1.11 -23.64
N PRO A 449 -10.85 0.98 -22.90
CA PRO A 449 -10.91 1.44 -21.52
C PRO A 449 -10.13 0.50 -20.59
N ASN A 450 -9.54 1.02 -19.51
CA ASN A 450 -9.23 0.19 -18.34
C ASN A 450 -10.55 -0.16 -17.63
N MET A 451 -10.66 -1.30 -16.94
CA MET A 451 -11.93 -1.69 -16.30
C MET A 451 -12.29 -0.75 -15.13
N ILE A 452 -11.37 -0.56 -14.19
CA ILE A 452 -11.50 0.36 -13.06
C ILE A 452 -10.43 1.45 -13.18
N SER A 453 -10.82 2.72 -13.21
CA SER A 453 -9.89 3.85 -13.22
C SER A 453 -10.16 4.80 -12.05
N LEU A 454 -9.28 4.78 -11.06
CA LEU A 454 -9.36 5.66 -9.89
C LEU A 454 -8.21 6.66 -9.98
N ARG A 455 -8.51 7.94 -10.14
CA ARG A 455 -7.50 8.97 -10.38
C ARG A 455 -7.53 10.01 -9.27
N GLU A 456 -6.37 10.27 -8.67
CA GLU A 456 -6.20 11.30 -7.65
C GLU A 456 -7.18 11.14 -6.46
N CYS A 457 -7.57 9.90 -6.16
CA CYS A 457 -8.54 9.59 -5.11
C CYS A 457 -7.84 9.37 -3.75
N GLU A 458 -8.52 9.67 -2.66
CA GLU A 458 -7.97 9.50 -1.30
C GLU A 458 -8.92 8.72 -0.39
N GLN A 459 -8.38 7.82 0.44
CA GLN A 459 -9.14 6.88 1.27
C GLN A 459 -10.06 6.00 0.40
N VAL A 460 -9.46 5.00 -0.24
CA VAL A 460 -10.13 4.10 -1.20
C VAL A 460 -10.15 2.69 -0.63
N LEU A 461 -11.30 2.01 -0.71
CA LEU A 461 -11.45 0.60 -0.33
C LEU A 461 -11.98 -0.25 -1.49
N LEU A 462 -11.23 -1.27 -1.90
CA LEU A 462 -11.70 -2.34 -2.79
C LEU A 462 -11.74 -3.65 -2.00
N GLU A 463 -12.93 -4.23 -1.82
CA GLU A 463 -13.11 -5.35 -0.91
C GLU A 463 -14.01 -6.46 -1.46
N GLY A 464 -13.51 -7.70 -1.47
CA GLY A 464 -14.29 -8.93 -1.67
C GLY A 464 -14.81 -9.22 -3.08
N VAL A 465 -15.00 -8.19 -3.91
CA VAL A 465 -15.59 -8.34 -5.25
C VAL A 465 -14.68 -9.13 -6.20
N THR A 466 -15.31 -9.76 -7.19
CA THR A 466 -14.58 -10.31 -8.34
C THR A 466 -14.63 -9.31 -9.50
N PHE A 467 -13.47 -8.86 -9.96
CA PHE A 467 -13.33 -8.14 -11.22
C PHE A 467 -12.92 -9.12 -12.31
N GLN A 468 -13.64 -9.18 -13.43
CA GLN A 468 -13.28 -10.08 -14.50
C GLN A 468 -13.43 -9.50 -15.89
N ASN A 469 -12.75 -10.13 -16.83
CA ASN A 469 -12.93 -9.93 -18.26
C ASN A 469 -12.73 -8.46 -18.69
N SER A 470 -11.63 -7.84 -18.26
CA SER A 470 -11.34 -6.43 -18.53
C SER A 470 -10.97 -6.15 -20.00
N PRO A 471 -11.37 -5.02 -20.58
CA PRO A 471 -10.97 -4.63 -21.94
C PRO A 471 -9.45 -4.37 -22.11
N ALA A 472 -8.80 -3.85 -21.07
CA ALA A 472 -7.36 -3.64 -20.94
C ALA A 472 -6.96 -3.89 -19.47
N TRP A 473 -6.13 -3.03 -18.86
CA TRP A 473 -5.78 -3.12 -17.44
C TRP A 473 -7.04 -3.20 -16.58
N ASN A 474 -7.02 -4.08 -15.57
CA ASN A 474 -8.22 -4.35 -14.78
C ASN A 474 -8.41 -3.27 -13.70
N VAL A 475 -7.53 -3.20 -12.70
CA VAL A 475 -7.64 -2.20 -11.61
C VAL A 475 -6.52 -1.17 -11.71
N HIS A 476 -6.83 0.09 -12.05
CA HIS A 476 -5.83 1.15 -12.21
C HIS A 476 -6.08 2.34 -11.26
N PRO A 477 -5.55 2.31 -10.03
CA PRO A 477 -5.35 3.49 -9.20
C PRO A 477 -4.13 4.29 -9.68
N LEU A 478 -4.35 5.57 -9.99
CA LEU A 478 -3.35 6.52 -10.42
C LEU A 478 -3.35 7.73 -9.49
N LEU A 479 -2.21 8.07 -8.89
CA LEU A 479 -2.06 9.20 -7.96
C LEU A 479 -2.98 9.12 -6.73
N CYS A 480 -3.39 7.91 -6.35
CA CYS A 480 -4.24 7.70 -5.19
C CYS A 480 -3.44 7.69 -3.88
N LYS A 481 -4.06 8.12 -2.79
CA LYS A 481 -3.51 8.04 -1.44
C LYS A 481 -4.41 7.23 -0.53
N HIS A 482 -3.82 6.45 0.38
CA HIS A 482 -4.57 5.61 1.31
C HIS A 482 -5.51 4.62 0.61
N LEU A 483 -4.90 3.71 -0.15
CA LEU A 483 -5.60 2.65 -0.88
C LEU A 483 -5.55 1.33 -0.11
N THR A 484 -6.72 0.76 0.18
CA THR A 484 -6.86 -0.59 0.72
C THR A 484 -7.51 -1.50 -0.31
N VAL A 485 -6.85 -2.61 -0.62
CA VAL A 485 -7.35 -3.70 -1.46
C VAL A 485 -7.32 -4.98 -0.65
N GLU A 486 -8.48 -5.59 -0.45
CA GLU A 486 -8.65 -6.67 0.52
C GLU A 486 -9.57 -7.76 -0.05
N ASN A 487 -9.12 -9.01 -0.06
CA ASN A 487 -9.92 -10.17 -0.48
C ASN A 487 -10.55 -10.08 -1.89
N ILE A 488 -10.01 -9.26 -2.81
CA ILE A 488 -10.54 -9.20 -4.17
C ILE A 488 -10.07 -10.41 -4.99
N THR A 489 -10.82 -10.72 -6.04
CA THR A 489 -10.37 -11.64 -7.10
C THR A 489 -10.35 -10.90 -8.43
N VAL A 490 -9.24 -10.96 -9.15
CA VAL A 490 -9.12 -10.42 -10.50
C VAL A 490 -8.90 -11.56 -11.49
N LYS A 491 -9.79 -11.69 -12.48
CA LYS A 491 -9.77 -12.80 -13.44
C LYS A 491 -9.89 -12.32 -14.88
N ASN A 492 -8.85 -12.47 -15.66
CA ASN A 492 -8.85 -12.23 -17.10
C ASN A 492 -8.52 -13.52 -17.86
N PRO A 493 -9.03 -13.71 -19.09
CA PRO A 493 -8.50 -14.75 -19.96
C PRO A 493 -6.98 -14.60 -20.09
N TRP A 494 -6.25 -15.72 -20.03
CA TRP A 494 -4.79 -15.72 -20.10
C TRP A 494 -4.21 -15.06 -21.37
N TYR A 495 -5.02 -14.98 -22.44
CA TYR A 495 -4.65 -14.33 -23.70
C TYR A 495 -5.06 -12.85 -23.78
N ALA A 496 -5.68 -12.29 -22.73
CA ALA A 496 -6.13 -10.91 -22.70
C ALA A 496 -4.94 -9.95 -22.86
N GLN A 497 -4.89 -9.25 -24.00
CA GLN A 497 -3.84 -8.29 -24.30
C GLN A 497 -3.90 -7.11 -23.32
N ASN A 498 -2.79 -6.82 -22.63
CA ASN A 498 -2.72 -5.83 -21.55
C ASN A 498 -3.74 -6.12 -20.44
N GLY A 499 -3.94 -7.40 -20.13
CA GLY A 499 -4.92 -7.89 -19.18
C GLY A 499 -4.42 -7.93 -17.74
N ASP A 500 -3.63 -6.94 -17.32
CA ASP A 500 -3.02 -6.80 -16.00
C ASP A 500 -4.06 -6.89 -14.87
N GLY A 501 -3.64 -7.38 -13.70
CA GLY A 501 -4.51 -7.52 -12.52
C GLY A 501 -4.75 -6.20 -11.79
N ILE A 502 -3.69 -5.61 -11.27
CA ILE A 502 -3.73 -4.28 -10.64
C ILE A 502 -2.48 -3.49 -10.97
N ASP A 503 -2.67 -2.23 -11.36
CA ASP A 503 -1.63 -1.27 -11.74
C ASP A 503 -1.60 -0.12 -10.75
N ILE A 504 -0.69 -0.19 -9.77
CA ILE A 504 -0.52 0.81 -8.72
C ILE A 504 0.43 1.89 -9.26
N GLU A 505 -0.14 2.96 -9.82
CA GLU A 505 0.64 4.02 -10.48
C GLU A 505 0.73 5.30 -9.66
N SER A 506 1.95 5.69 -9.27
CA SER A 506 2.25 6.89 -8.46
C SER A 506 1.36 7.02 -7.20
N CYS A 507 1.03 5.90 -6.55
CA CYS A 507 0.17 5.88 -5.36
C CYS A 507 0.99 5.88 -4.05
N GLU A 508 0.43 6.43 -2.97
CA GLU A 508 1.09 6.48 -1.66
C GLU A 508 0.23 5.88 -0.55
N TYR A 509 0.85 5.15 0.38
CA TYR A 509 0.19 4.44 1.48
C TYR A 509 -0.84 3.43 0.96
N VAL A 510 -0.33 2.34 0.41
CA VAL A 510 -1.14 1.29 -0.23
C VAL A 510 -1.02 -0.02 0.54
N SER A 511 -2.14 -0.71 0.70
CA SER A 511 -2.17 -2.07 1.21
C SER A 511 -2.97 -2.98 0.28
N VAL A 512 -2.36 -4.06 -0.18
CA VAL A 512 -2.99 -5.13 -0.97
C VAL A 512 -2.85 -6.42 -0.19
N ARG A 513 -3.98 -7.00 0.24
CA ARG A 513 -3.98 -8.20 1.08
C ARG A 513 -4.96 -9.26 0.62
N ASN A 514 -4.60 -10.52 0.87
CA ASN A 514 -5.48 -11.69 0.77
C ASN A 514 -6.19 -11.83 -0.59
N SER A 515 -5.60 -11.25 -1.64
CA SER A 515 -6.21 -11.09 -2.96
C SER A 515 -5.66 -12.11 -3.96
N ARG A 516 -6.45 -12.42 -4.99
CA ARG A 516 -6.15 -13.46 -5.99
C ARG A 516 -6.17 -12.91 -7.41
N PHE A 517 -5.19 -13.28 -8.22
CA PHE A 517 -5.03 -12.79 -9.58
C PHE A 517 -4.82 -13.96 -10.54
N ASP A 518 -5.60 -14.03 -11.61
CA ASP A 518 -5.44 -14.99 -12.70
C ASP A 518 -5.66 -14.22 -14.02
N VAL A 519 -4.57 -13.82 -14.67
CA VAL A 519 -4.60 -12.67 -15.59
C VAL A 519 -3.79 -12.88 -16.86
N GLY A 520 -4.01 -12.04 -17.87
CA GLY A 520 -3.36 -12.16 -19.18
C GLY A 520 -2.01 -11.45 -19.29
N ASP A 521 -1.66 -10.61 -18.32
CA ASP A 521 -0.39 -9.87 -18.26
C ASP A 521 0.12 -9.84 -16.80
N ASP A 522 0.74 -8.77 -16.32
CA ASP A 522 1.26 -8.69 -14.95
C ASP A 522 0.16 -8.85 -13.86
N GLY A 523 0.45 -9.61 -12.81
CA GLY A 523 -0.48 -9.84 -11.68
C GLY A 523 -0.67 -8.60 -10.82
N ILE A 524 0.36 -8.23 -10.07
CA ILE A 524 0.39 -7.03 -9.23
C ILE A 524 1.52 -6.13 -9.73
N CYS A 525 1.19 -5.06 -10.45
CA CYS A 525 2.15 -4.19 -11.12
C CYS A 525 2.25 -2.82 -10.44
N ILE A 526 3.48 -2.39 -10.15
CA ILE A 526 3.79 -1.10 -9.54
C ILE A 526 4.44 -0.20 -10.59
N LYS A 527 3.84 0.96 -10.82
CA LYS A 527 4.22 1.94 -11.85
C LYS A 527 4.31 3.35 -11.25
N SER A 528 4.90 4.29 -11.98
CA SER A 528 5.00 5.70 -11.61
C SER A 528 5.24 6.61 -12.83
N GLY A 529 4.56 6.31 -13.94
CA GLY A 529 4.65 7.07 -15.18
C GLY A 529 5.84 6.69 -16.06
N LYS A 530 5.81 7.17 -17.30
CA LYS A 530 6.71 6.74 -18.38
C LYS A 530 7.55 7.89 -18.91
N ASP A 531 8.84 7.64 -19.05
CA ASP A 531 9.84 8.51 -19.65
C ASP A 531 9.77 9.96 -19.13
N ALA A 532 9.86 10.95 -20.03
CA ALA A 532 9.89 12.36 -19.67
C ALA A 532 8.64 12.81 -18.92
N GLU A 533 7.46 12.30 -19.27
CA GLU A 533 6.20 12.64 -18.59
C GLU A 533 6.18 12.10 -17.15
N GLY A 534 6.65 10.88 -16.94
CA GLY A 534 6.79 10.32 -15.59
C GLY A 534 7.82 11.05 -14.74
N ARG A 535 8.97 11.43 -15.33
CA ARG A 535 9.98 12.25 -14.63
C ARG A 535 9.47 13.64 -14.28
N LYS A 536 8.75 14.29 -15.20
CA LYS A 536 8.12 15.60 -14.99
C LYS A 536 7.07 15.54 -13.87
N ARG A 537 6.31 14.45 -13.81
CA ARG A 537 5.37 14.20 -12.70
C ARG A 537 6.11 14.10 -11.37
N GLY A 538 7.25 13.38 -11.34
CA GLY A 538 8.12 13.31 -10.16
C GLY A 538 7.45 12.72 -8.92
N ARG A 539 6.46 11.83 -9.11
CA ARG A 539 5.70 11.19 -8.03
C ARG A 539 5.95 9.68 -8.03
N PRO A 540 6.66 9.15 -7.02
CA PRO A 540 6.89 7.72 -6.92
C PRO A 540 5.60 6.99 -6.54
N SER A 541 5.58 5.69 -6.78
CA SER A 541 4.72 4.77 -6.02
C SER A 541 5.43 4.43 -4.71
N ALA A 542 4.83 4.77 -3.56
CA ALA A 542 5.54 4.73 -2.28
C ALA A 542 4.73 4.20 -1.08
N HIS A 543 5.43 3.59 -0.12
CA HIS A 543 4.85 3.02 1.10
C HIS A 543 3.75 1.99 0.78
N ILE A 544 4.15 0.93 0.09
CA ILE A 544 3.25 -0.10 -0.44
C ILE A 544 3.49 -1.41 0.30
N LEU A 545 2.43 -2.01 0.82
CA LEU A 545 2.44 -3.33 1.44
C LEU A 545 1.57 -4.32 0.64
N ILE A 546 2.17 -5.42 0.21
CA ILE A 546 1.51 -6.53 -0.49
C ILE A 546 1.69 -7.80 0.35
N GLU A 547 0.61 -8.42 0.78
CA GLU A 547 0.66 -9.52 1.74
C GLU A 547 -0.38 -10.60 1.44
N ASN A 548 -0.03 -11.88 1.62
CA ASN A 548 -0.97 -13.01 1.50
C ASN A 548 -1.67 -13.11 0.13
N CYS A 549 -1.03 -12.67 -0.95
CA CYS A 549 -1.63 -12.66 -2.28
C CYS A 549 -1.23 -13.91 -3.09
N VAL A 550 -2.13 -14.36 -3.95
CA VAL A 550 -1.88 -15.48 -4.88
C VAL A 550 -2.00 -14.97 -6.31
N VAL A 551 -0.99 -15.23 -7.13
CA VAL A 551 -1.03 -15.02 -8.57
C VAL A 551 -0.93 -16.37 -9.26
N PHE A 552 -1.91 -16.70 -10.10
CA PHE A 552 -1.96 -17.90 -10.93
C PHE A 552 -1.26 -17.62 -12.27
N HIS A 553 -1.99 -17.63 -13.38
CA HIS A 553 -1.42 -17.17 -14.65
C HIS A 553 -1.17 -15.66 -14.60
N GLY A 554 -0.05 -15.23 -15.20
CA GLY A 554 0.31 -13.83 -15.37
C GLY A 554 1.76 -13.68 -15.83
N HIS A 555 2.10 -12.58 -16.50
CA HIS A 555 3.47 -12.28 -16.96
C HIS A 555 4.45 -12.03 -15.80
N GLY A 556 3.94 -11.79 -14.59
CA GLY A 556 4.72 -11.64 -13.37
C GLY A 556 3.84 -11.73 -12.13
N GLY A 557 4.36 -12.28 -11.03
CA GLY A 557 3.67 -12.31 -9.74
C GLY A 557 3.54 -10.91 -9.13
N VAL A 558 4.66 -10.39 -8.63
CA VAL A 558 4.80 -8.97 -8.29
C VAL A 558 5.77 -8.33 -9.27
N VAL A 559 5.36 -7.22 -9.86
CA VAL A 559 6.04 -6.56 -10.97
C VAL A 559 6.30 -5.10 -10.65
N VAL A 560 7.50 -4.61 -10.95
CA VAL A 560 7.82 -3.18 -10.95
C VAL A 560 8.17 -2.76 -12.38
N GLY A 561 7.45 -1.76 -12.90
CA GLY A 561 7.69 -1.15 -14.20
C GLY A 561 6.81 -1.71 -15.34
N SER A 562 7.12 -1.41 -16.61
CA SER A 562 8.33 -0.69 -17.04
C SER A 562 8.27 0.82 -16.80
N GLU A 563 7.06 1.34 -16.60
CA GLU A 563 6.75 2.74 -16.38
C GLU A 563 7.08 3.10 -14.92
N MET A 564 8.36 3.25 -14.58
CA MET A 564 8.84 3.54 -13.22
C MET A 564 9.60 4.88 -13.11
N SER A 565 9.33 5.80 -14.04
CA SER A 565 10.09 7.05 -14.21
C SER A 565 9.96 8.02 -13.04
N GLY A 566 8.84 8.00 -12.31
CA GLY A 566 8.66 8.74 -11.05
C GLY A 566 9.31 8.07 -9.84
N GLY A 567 9.82 6.84 -9.99
CA GLY A 567 10.43 6.04 -8.94
C GLY A 567 9.46 5.10 -8.21
N VAL A 568 10.03 4.17 -7.44
CA VAL A 568 9.31 3.29 -6.50
C VAL A 568 10.11 3.23 -5.21
N LEU A 569 9.46 3.49 -4.07
CA LEU A 569 10.11 3.65 -2.78
C LEU A 569 9.34 2.90 -1.69
N ASP A 570 10.03 2.17 -0.81
CA ASP A 570 9.43 1.51 0.35
C ASP A 570 8.31 0.52 -0.07
N LEU A 571 8.72 -0.54 -0.78
CA LEU A 571 7.87 -1.64 -1.22
C LEU A 571 8.08 -2.86 -0.32
N PHE A 572 7.00 -3.36 0.26
CA PHE A 572 6.98 -4.48 1.19
C PHE A 572 6.13 -5.61 0.61
N VAL A 573 6.70 -6.80 0.41
CA VAL A 573 6.00 -7.96 -0.14
C VAL A 573 6.21 -9.16 0.78
N SER A 574 5.15 -9.80 1.26
CA SER A 574 5.27 -10.98 2.12
C SER A 574 4.22 -12.05 1.88
N ASN A 575 4.60 -13.30 2.14
CA ASN A 575 3.70 -14.45 2.15
C ASN A 575 2.86 -14.59 0.86
N CYS A 576 3.47 -14.40 -0.30
CA CYS A 576 2.78 -14.48 -1.60
C CYS A 576 3.12 -15.78 -2.32
N GLN A 577 2.16 -16.26 -3.13
CA GLN A 577 2.32 -17.47 -3.95
C GLN A 577 2.20 -17.15 -5.44
N PHE A 578 3.15 -17.61 -6.25
CA PHE A 578 3.14 -17.45 -7.72
C PHE A 578 3.11 -18.83 -8.39
N LEU A 579 1.98 -19.17 -9.00
CA LEU A 579 1.63 -20.53 -9.38
C LEU A 579 1.30 -20.61 -10.87
N GLY A 580 2.33 -20.74 -11.70
CA GLY A 580 2.21 -20.75 -13.16
C GLY A 580 2.36 -19.39 -13.84
N THR A 581 3.00 -18.42 -13.18
CA THR A 581 3.37 -17.14 -13.81
C THR A 581 4.57 -17.32 -14.74
N ASP A 582 4.72 -16.41 -15.70
CA ASP A 582 5.88 -16.37 -16.57
C ASP A 582 7.15 -16.02 -15.80
N VAL A 583 7.07 -15.02 -14.92
CA VAL A 583 8.14 -14.59 -14.02
C VAL A 583 7.58 -14.56 -12.60
N GLY A 584 8.40 -14.89 -11.60
CA GLY A 584 8.00 -14.76 -10.20
C GLY A 584 8.00 -13.29 -9.75
N LEU A 585 9.18 -12.81 -9.35
CA LEU A 585 9.43 -11.41 -9.01
C LEU A 585 10.05 -10.70 -10.20
N ARG A 586 9.40 -9.65 -10.72
CA ARG A 586 9.77 -9.05 -12.02
C ARG A 586 10.04 -7.55 -11.91
N PHE A 587 11.28 -7.13 -12.05
CA PHE A 587 11.69 -5.72 -12.06
C PHE A 587 12.18 -5.36 -13.45
N LYS A 588 11.46 -4.48 -14.14
CA LYS A 588 11.72 -4.13 -15.55
C LYS A 588 11.85 -2.62 -15.73
N THR A 589 12.88 -2.20 -16.44
CA THR A 589 13.08 -0.81 -16.87
C THR A 589 13.92 -0.77 -18.15
N ALA A 590 14.07 0.42 -18.72
CA ALA A 590 14.86 0.67 -19.92
C ALA A 590 15.53 2.05 -19.84
N ARG A 591 16.62 2.23 -20.59
CA ARG A 591 17.16 3.58 -20.84
C ARG A 591 16.09 4.49 -21.40
N GLY A 592 16.09 5.75 -20.96
CA GLY A 592 15.04 6.71 -21.26
C GLY A 592 13.98 6.81 -20.17
N ARG A 593 13.81 5.79 -19.31
CA ARG A 593 12.87 5.85 -18.18
C ARG A 593 13.35 6.81 -17.09
N GLY A 594 14.61 6.70 -16.67
CA GLY A 594 15.10 7.35 -15.46
C GLY A 594 14.49 6.72 -14.21
N GLY A 595 14.34 7.51 -13.14
CA GLY A 595 13.73 7.07 -11.90
C GLY A 595 14.60 6.07 -11.11
N VAL A 596 14.18 5.81 -9.88
CA VAL A 596 14.89 4.92 -8.95
C VAL A 596 13.88 3.98 -8.30
N VAL A 597 14.18 2.68 -8.30
CA VAL A 597 13.51 1.69 -7.45
C VAL A 597 14.43 1.38 -6.27
N GLU A 598 14.01 1.76 -5.07
CA GLU A 598 14.81 1.54 -3.86
C GLU A 598 13.99 1.25 -2.60
N ASN A 599 14.65 0.62 -1.63
CA ASN A 599 14.07 0.15 -0.37
C ASN A 599 12.92 -0.83 -0.62
N VAL A 600 13.27 -1.95 -1.24
CA VAL A 600 12.34 -3.04 -1.54
C VAL A 600 12.64 -4.22 -0.62
N TYR A 601 11.64 -4.69 0.10
CA TYR A 601 11.74 -5.76 1.09
C TYR A 601 10.75 -6.86 0.74
N ILE A 602 11.25 -8.04 0.41
CA ILE A 602 10.46 -9.18 -0.06
C ILE A 602 10.77 -10.37 0.81
N ARG A 603 9.75 -11.06 1.33
CA ARG A 603 9.97 -12.29 2.09
C ARG A 603 8.88 -13.35 1.95
N ASP A 604 9.23 -14.58 2.26
CA ASP A 604 8.31 -15.71 2.37
C ASP A 604 7.51 -15.92 1.07
N ILE A 605 8.22 -16.15 -0.03
CA ILE A 605 7.62 -16.32 -1.36
C ILE A 605 7.69 -17.79 -1.77
N SER A 606 6.56 -18.33 -2.23
CA SER A 606 6.49 -19.70 -2.77
C SER A 606 6.11 -19.66 -4.24
N MET A 607 6.90 -20.33 -5.08
CA MET A 607 6.71 -20.36 -6.52
C MET A 607 6.64 -21.78 -7.05
N LYS A 608 5.82 -22.00 -8.09
CA LYS A 608 5.75 -23.28 -8.79
C LYS A 608 5.48 -23.08 -10.27
N ASN A 609 6.20 -23.84 -11.10
CA ASN A 609 6.04 -23.86 -12.56
C ASN A 609 6.19 -22.46 -13.18
N ILE A 610 7.28 -21.76 -12.83
CA ILE A 610 7.60 -20.47 -13.43
C ILE A 610 8.17 -20.71 -14.83
N ALA A 611 7.61 -20.07 -15.86
CA ALA A 611 7.99 -20.39 -17.24
C ALA A 611 9.36 -19.81 -17.64
N GLY A 612 9.72 -18.63 -17.12
CA GLY A 612 10.98 -17.93 -17.32
C GLY A 612 11.78 -17.83 -16.03
N GLU A 613 11.95 -16.62 -15.50
CA GLU A 613 12.79 -16.36 -14.33
C GLU A 613 12.01 -16.38 -13.01
N ALA A 614 12.52 -17.07 -11.98
CA ALA A 614 11.94 -16.97 -10.65
C ALA A 614 12.12 -15.55 -10.08
N ILE A 615 13.30 -14.95 -10.24
CA ILE A 615 13.61 -13.57 -9.86
C ILE A 615 14.32 -12.86 -11.02
N LEU A 616 13.74 -11.75 -11.48
CA LEU A 616 14.25 -10.96 -12.61
C LEU A 616 14.46 -9.49 -12.22
N PHE A 617 15.67 -8.99 -12.46
CA PHE A 617 15.99 -7.56 -12.52
C PHE A 617 16.58 -7.22 -13.88
N ASP A 618 15.88 -6.41 -14.67
CA ASP A 618 16.25 -6.14 -16.05
C ASP A 618 16.11 -4.67 -16.45
N MET A 619 17.22 -4.08 -16.90
CA MET A 619 17.30 -2.70 -17.39
C MET A 619 17.30 -2.58 -18.92
N TYR A 620 17.04 -3.68 -19.66
CA TYR A 620 16.91 -3.71 -21.12
C TYR A 620 15.50 -4.12 -21.59
N TYR A 621 14.46 -3.69 -20.87
CA TYR A 621 13.08 -3.99 -21.27
C TYR A 621 12.75 -3.44 -22.67
N GLN A 622 12.06 -4.25 -23.49
CA GLN A 622 11.72 -3.93 -24.89
C GLN A 622 10.21 -4.01 -25.21
N GLY A 623 9.32 -4.06 -24.21
CA GLY A 623 7.87 -4.07 -24.50
C GLY A 623 7.30 -5.40 -25.01
N LYS A 624 8.00 -6.54 -24.80
CA LYS A 624 7.57 -7.87 -25.28
C LYS A 624 7.12 -8.77 -24.11
N ASP A 625 6.19 -9.70 -24.39
CA ASP A 625 5.84 -10.81 -23.47
C ASP A 625 7.14 -11.51 -23.07
N PRO A 626 7.35 -11.81 -21.77
CA PRO A 626 8.60 -12.43 -21.32
C PRO A 626 8.82 -13.82 -21.94
N VAL A 627 7.73 -14.53 -22.25
CA VAL A 627 7.78 -15.96 -22.63
C VAL A 627 7.44 -16.21 -24.09
N ALA A 628 6.92 -15.24 -24.87
CA ALA A 628 6.42 -15.39 -26.25
C ALA A 628 6.89 -16.67 -26.96
N THR A 629 6.15 -17.78 -26.72
CA THR A 629 6.25 -19.14 -27.25
C THR A 629 7.67 -19.63 -27.59
N PHE A 630 8.27 -20.46 -26.71
CA PHE A 630 9.46 -21.31 -26.95
C PHE A 630 10.38 -20.81 -28.08
N GLY A 631 11.32 -19.90 -27.77
CA GLY A 631 12.41 -19.58 -28.71
C GLY A 631 12.86 -18.13 -28.85
N ASN A 632 12.49 -17.19 -27.97
CA ASN A 632 12.99 -15.81 -28.06
C ASN A 632 13.99 -15.41 -26.96
N GLY A 633 14.86 -16.36 -26.58
CA GLY A 633 16.17 -16.06 -26.00
C GLY A 633 17.24 -16.16 -27.10
N GLY A 634 17.51 -15.07 -27.82
CA GLY A 634 18.50 -15.10 -28.91
C GLY A 634 19.26 -13.79 -29.09
N GLU A 635 18.57 -12.65 -29.06
CA GLU A 635 19.26 -11.36 -29.13
C GLU A 635 19.80 -10.98 -27.76
N THR A 636 21.09 -11.21 -27.56
CA THR A 636 21.81 -10.62 -26.43
C THR A 636 21.79 -9.11 -26.64
N PRO A 637 21.21 -8.30 -25.73
CA PRO A 637 21.24 -6.86 -25.89
C PRO A 637 22.69 -6.41 -26.02
N LYS A 638 22.96 -5.52 -26.97
CA LYS A 638 24.30 -4.96 -27.15
C LYS A 638 24.69 -4.23 -25.87
N ILE A 639 25.71 -4.75 -25.18
CA ILE A 639 26.27 -4.11 -23.98
C ILE A 639 27.08 -2.91 -24.47
N GLU A 640 26.52 -1.72 -24.30
CA GLU A 640 27.09 -0.46 -24.72
C GLU A 640 27.09 0.50 -23.53
N LEU A 641 28.23 1.15 -23.30
CA LEU A 641 28.40 2.17 -22.27
C LEU A 641 27.87 3.50 -22.81
N LEU A 642 26.91 4.11 -22.12
CA LEU A 642 26.38 5.43 -22.47
C LEU A 642 26.59 6.45 -21.32
N PRO A 643 26.56 7.77 -21.60
CA PRO A 643 26.61 8.77 -20.54
C PRO A 643 25.40 8.67 -19.60
N VAL A 644 25.64 8.76 -18.29
CA VAL A 644 24.57 8.86 -17.28
C VAL A 644 23.82 10.17 -17.46
N ASN A 645 22.49 10.11 -17.51
CA ASN A 645 21.60 11.27 -17.58
C ASN A 645 20.31 11.01 -16.77
N GLU A 646 19.38 11.95 -16.78
CA GLU A 646 18.10 11.82 -16.05
C GLU A 646 17.25 10.62 -16.49
N GLY A 647 17.45 10.11 -17.71
CA GLY A 647 16.81 8.92 -18.26
C GLY A 647 17.53 7.60 -17.94
N THR A 648 18.64 7.63 -17.19
CA THR A 648 19.35 6.42 -16.73
C THR A 648 18.66 5.87 -15.47
N PRO A 649 17.99 4.70 -15.53
CA PRO A 649 17.27 4.16 -14.39
C PRO A 649 18.21 3.54 -13.35
N GLN A 650 17.70 3.27 -12.14
CA GLN A 650 18.45 2.62 -11.07
C GLN A 650 17.59 1.61 -10.30
N PHE A 651 18.16 0.43 -10.01
CA PHE A 651 17.65 -0.52 -9.03
C PHE A 651 18.70 -0.69 -7.92
N LYS A 652 18.32 -0.38 -6.67
CA LYS A 652 19.22 -0.51 -5.52
C LYS A 652 18.51 -0.77 -4.20
N ASN A 653 19.23 -1.24 -3.19
CA ASN A 653 18.71 -1.48 -1.84
C ASN A 653 17.49 -2.42 -1.85
N ILE A 654 17.67 -3.62 -2.38
CA ILE A 654 16.63 -4.64 -2.51
C ILE A 654 17.01 -5.87 -1.68
N TYR A 655 16.10 -6.29 -0.81
CA TYR A 655 16.28 -7.36 0.15
C TYR A 655 15.24 -8.44 -0.12
N VAL A 656 15.70 -9.67 -0.39
CA VAL A 656 14.84 -10.83 -0.70
C VAL A 656 15.19 -11.98 0.24
N GLU A 657 14.24 -12.40 1.06
CA GLU A 657 14.44 -13.42 2.10
C GLU A 657 13.44 -14.59 1.95
N ASN A 658 13.86 -15.82 2.22
CA ASN A 658 12.96 -16.99 2.29
C ASN A 658 12.14 -17.19 1.00
N VAL A 659 12.81 -17.53 -0.10
CA VAL A 659 12.15 -17.84 -1.38
C VAL A 659 12.32 -19.31 -1.71
N VAL A 660 11.20 -19.99 -1.97
CA VAL A 660 11.18 -21.38 -2.45
C VAL A 660 10.53 -21.42 -3.81
N ALA A 661 11.24 -21.94 -4.81
CA ALA A 661 10.73 -22.07 -6.17
C ALA A 661 10.93 -23.49 -6.71
N LYS A 662 9.84 -24.12 -7.14
CA LYS A 662 9.87 -25.42 -7.81
C LYS A 662 9.63 -25.26 -9.31
N GLY A 663 10.73 -25.21 -10.06
CA GLY A 663 10.75 -25.11 -11.51
C GLY A 663 10.75 -23.66 -12.00
N ALA A 664 11.83 -23.29 -12.68
CA ALA A 664 12.02 -22.07 -13.45
C ALA A 664 13.04 -22.32 -14.59
N GLU A 665 13.02 -21.53 -15.66
CA GLU A 665 14.10 -21.56 -16.66
C GLU A 665 15.39 -20.99 -16.07
N THR A 666 15.31 -19.86 -15.36
CA THR A 666 16.45 -19.29 -14.62
C THR A 666 16.04 -18.96 -13.19
N GLY A 667 16.88 -19.30 -12.21
CA GLY A 667 16.60 -18.99 -10.81
C GLY A 667 16.70 -17.49 -10.53
N LEU A 668 17.83 -16.88 -10.86
CA LEU A 668 18.07 -15.45 -10.68
C LEU A 668 18.68 -14.83 -11.95
N LEU A 669 18.01 -13.84 -12.54
CA LEU A 669 18.56 -13.01 -13.61
C LEU A 669 18.71 -11.56 -13.12
N ILE A 670 19.93 -11.04 -13.15
CA ILE A 670 20.25 -9.62 -12.94
C ILE A 670 20.93 -9.10 -14.20
N ARG A 671 20.37 -8.05 -14.81
CA ARG A 671 20.90 -7.43 -16.01
C ARG A 671 20.86 -5.90 -15.90
N GLY A 672 21.98 -5.33 -15.46
CA GLY A 672 22.19 -3.89 -15.31
C GLY A 672 22.84 -3.20 -16.52
N LEU A 673 23.10 -1.90 -16.40
CA LEU A 673 23.76 -1.10 -17.44
C LEU A 673 25.25 -0.90 -17.09
N PRO A 674 26.17 -0.87 -18.07
CA PRO A 674 27.59 -0.60 -17.79
C PRO A 674 27.85 0.73 -17.07
N GLU A 675 27.10 1.78 -17.41
CA GLU A 675 27.19 3.09 -16.77
C GLU A 675 26.46 3.19 -15.43
N MET A 676 25.54 2.25 -15.16
CA MET A 676 24.74 2.22 -13.93
C MET A 676 24.44 0.76 -13.53
N PRO A 677 25.44 0.04 -13.00
CA PRO A 677 25.26 -1.34 -12.56
C PRO A 677 24.17 -1.45 -11.47
N ILE A 678 23.37 -2.52 -11.52
CA ILE A 678 22.42 -2.85 -10.45
C ILE A 678 23.24 -3.10 -9.17
N HIS A 679 22.80 -2.53 -8.03
CA HIS A 679 23.65 -2.57 -6.84
C HIS A 679 22.93 -2.68 -5.50
N HIS A 680 23.64 -3.17 -4.47
CA HIS A 680 23.10 -3.40 -3.13
C HIS A 680 21.85 -4.30 -3.13
N ILE A 681 22.01 -5.50 -3.69
CA ILE A 681 20.99 -6.54 -3.65
C ILE A 681 21.43 -7.61 -2.65
N GLN A 682 20.57 -7.90 -1.68
CA GLN A 682 20.80 -8.92 -0.66
C GLN A 682 19.73 -10.00 -0.80
N LEU A 683 20.17 -11.23 -1.05
CA LEU A 683 19.28 -12.40 -1.06
C LEU A 683 19.70 -13.36 0.05
N THR A 684 18.75 -13.84 0.84
CA THR A 684 19.02 -14.76 1.95
C THR A 684 18.01 -15.90 1.98
N ASN A 685 18.47 -17.12 2.23
CA ASN A 685 17.62 -18.31 2.35
C ASN A 685 16.78 -18.56 1.08
N LEU A 686 17.44 -18.99 0.01
CA LEU A 686 16.80 -19.35 -1.27
C LEU A 686 16.88 -20.87 -1.48
N ASP A 687 15.79 -21.50 -1.90
CA ASP A 687 15.77 -22.88 -2.41
C ASP A 687 15.04 -22.90 -3.77
N ILE A 688 15.80 -22.91 -4.86
CA ILE A 688 15.28 -22.70 -6.21
C ILE A 688 15.72 -23.86 -7.10
N GLU A 689 14.75 -24.60 -7.63
CA GLU A 689 14.95 -25.57 -8.71
C GLU A 689 14.77 -24.87 -10.07
N SER A 690 15.81 -24.89 -10.92
CA SER A 690 15.80 -24.19 -12.21
C SER A 690 16.70 -24.84 -13.28
N VAL A 691 16.50 -24.52 -14.56
CA VAL A 691 17.36 -25.02 -15.66
C VAL A 691 18.75 -24.37 -15.62
N GLN A 692 18.81 -23.06 -15.39
CA GLN A 692 20.03 -22.29 -15.09
C GLN A 692 19.91 -21.73 -13.65
N GLY A 693 20.94 -21.86 -12.81
CA GLY A 693 20.91 -21.32 -11.45
C GLY A 693 20.79 -19.80 -11.42
N TYR A 694 21.81 -19.10 -11.92
CA TYR A 694 21.81 -17.63 -12.00
C TYR A 694 22.58 -17.09 -13.20
N ARG A 695 22.20 -15.88 -13.63
CA ARG A 695 22.91 -15.10 -14.65
C ARG A 695 22.95 -13.64 -14.23
N VAL A 696 24.14 -13.09 -14.05
CA VAL A 696 24.35 -11.74 -13.49
C VAL A 696 25.26 -10.94 -14.41
N ILE A 697 24.75 -9.82 -14.89
CA ILE A 697 25.38 -8.97 -15.90
C ILE A 697 25.34 -7.52 -15.39
N GLU A 698 26.49 -6.85 -15.36
CA GLU A 698 26.64 -5.43 -14.95
C GLU A 698 26.00 -5.15 -13.59
N ALA A 699 26.59 -5.72 -12.54
CA ALA A 699 26.11 -5.59 -11.17
C ALA A 699 27.25 -5.36 -10.17
N LYS A 700 26.96 -4.74 -9.03
CA LYS A 700 27.91 -4.60 -7.93
C LYS A 700 27.26 -4.79 -6.56
N ASP A 701 28.03 -5.22 -5.58
CA ASP A 701 27.56 -5.33 -4.18
C ASP A 701 26.34 -6.26 -4.06
N ILE A 702 26.45 -7.44 -4.67
CA ILE A 702 25.42 -8.48 -4.63
C ILE A 702 25.85 -9.54 -3.62
N THR A 703 25.04 -9.74 -2.59
CA THR A 703 25.30 -10.74 -1.55
C THR A 703 24.16 -11.75 -1.53
N ILE A 704 24.49 -13.02 -1.69
CA ILE A 704 23.59 -14.16 -1.59
C ILE A 704 24.10 -15.05 -0.45
N ASN A 705 23.28 -15.23 0.58
CA ASN A 705 23.61 -16.08 1.73
C ASN A 705 22.61 -17.23 1.85
N GLN A 706 23.08 -18.44 2.14
CA GLN A 706 22.21 -19.60 2.36
C GLN A 706 21.30 -19.85 1.15
N ALA A 707 21.89 -19.92 -0.04
CA ALA A 707 21.14 -20.22 -1.26
C ALA A 707 21.48 -21.60 -1.81
N LYS A 708 20.45 -22.32 -2.24
CA LYS A 708 20.52 -23.58 -2.94
C LYS A 708 19.85 -23.42 -4.30
N PHE A 709 20.63 -23.50 -5.36
CA PHE A 709 20.14 -23.63 -6.73
C PHE A 709 20.26 -25.09 -7.15
N THR A 710 19.12 -25.77 -7.30
CA THR A 710 19.08 -27.15 -7.83
C THR A 710 18.93 -27.07 -9.34
N GLU A 711 20.06 -27.13 -10.05
CA GLU A 711 20.09 -27.06 -11.51
C GLU A 711 19.58 -28.37 -12.13
N THR A 712 18.56 -28.28 -12.99
CA THR A 712 17.97 -29.43 -13.73
C THR A 712 18.44 -29.50 -15.18
N GLY A 713 19.10 -28.45 -15.68
CA GLY A 713 19.63 -28.34 -17.04
C GLY A 713 21.15 -28.39 -17.11
N THR A 714 21.67 -28.20 -18.33
CA THR A 714 23.12 -28.11 -18.60
C THR A 714 23.63 -26.66 -18.73
N LYS A 715 22.72 -25.67 -18.66
CA LYS A 715 23.07 -24.24 -18.76
C LYS A 715 23.78 -23.81 -17.48
N LYS A 716 25.04 -23.42 -17.60
CA LYS A 716 25.87 -22.99 -16.48
C LYS A 716 25.44 -21.63 -15.97
N SER A 717 25.59 -21.42 -14.67
CA SER A 717 25.46 -20.09 -14.06
C SER A 717 26.58 -19.14 -14.51
N GLU A 718 26.27 -17.85 -14.72
CA GLU A 718 27.15 -16.87 -15.36
C GLU A 718 27.28 -15.57 -14.56
N LEU A 719 28.50 -15.02 -14.52
CA LEU A 719 28.81 -13.67 -14.04
C LEU A 719 29.55 -12.90 -15.14
N TYR A 720 29.07 -11.70 -15.48
CA TYR A 720 29.69 -10.82 -16.46
C TYR A 720 29.75 -9.38 -15.94
N HIS A 721 30.97 -8.85 -15.81
CA HIS A 721 31.24 -7.52 -15.25
C HIS A 721 30.60 -7.28 -13.87
N VAL A 722 30.76 -8.25 -12.97
CA VAL A 722 30.22 -8.20 -11.61
C VAL A 722 31.31 -7.84 -10.60
N LYS A 723 31.06 -6.88 -9.71
CA LYS A 723 31.97 -6.47 -8.62
C LYS A 723 31.38 -6.81 -7.25
N ASN A 724 32.23 -7.21 -6.29
CA ASN A 724 31.79 -7.54 -4.92
C ASN A 724 30.64 -8.57 -4.86
N TRP A 725 30.70 -9.60 -5.72
CA TRP A 725 29.80 -10.75 -5.67
C TRP A 725 30.17 -11.66 -4.51
N LYS A 726 29.18 -12.03 -3.68
CA LYS A 726 29.32 -13.04 -2.64
C LYS A 726 28.18 -14.04 -2.74
N LEU A 727 28.51 -15.32 -2.87
CA LEU A 727 27.58 -16.44 -2.80
C LEU A 727 28.12 -17.38 -1.72
N ASN A 728 27.48 -17.37 -0.55
CA ASN A 728 27.91 -18.09 0.66
C ASN A 728 26.95 -19.21 1.06
#